data_AF-A0A1F2RRA5-F1
#
_entry.id   AF-A0A1F2RRA5-F1
#
_cell.length_a   1.000
_cell.length_b   1.000
_cell.length_c   1.000
_cell.angle_alpha   90.00
_cell.angle_beta   90.00
_cell.angle_gamma   90.00
#
_symmetry.space_group_name_H-M   'P 1'
#
loop_
_entity.id
_entity.type
_entity.pdbx_description
1 polymer ?
#
loop_
_entity_poly.entity_id
_entity_poly.type
_entity_poly.pdbx_seq_one_letter_code
_entity_poly.pdbx_strand_id
1 'polypeptide(L)'
;MRWFLFRVFAKRVCFLYGAVSMLTVAILASLYMTSGYAIEGYITDQLERMPWDIAVLQRGDTSRFVEMRDQIAELEDIERIESFGLLRVEIGPLVQLEIDQAGFPVKWIGFVGTSQPDILPPELRRTLGNNSNEAAPPSYQAALVSAQRGGREEASAATRRFTTGSTVRLALVDEEPHEEEELHADADEHQEEWTVHPGEGESLFQAQVTMPPAELERQEFNKWMLRNIGSVSYLPDDALIITVPMDVFTKLASQFAILFETAQGSRGDSLNPYIPEITHLIALDRSQWVSPWDLEASLAKVEPFVTKVHDTAQWMTPFSYVSSELQSVLALMTKTQRLVQLVTLLVALPLLWLGWVLARNMSSLLVLNERRKIGLALIRGIPVTILSSTLLFALLAGGILGGFVGLAGGTAIPVLFYNLSGHTTPSAGFFLRGFAFAIGFVVLGGVFALLSGFGILRYVRKLTPREAMARVSEADSEAHASRVTFSYITVSLIALALGGYKIASWIAGVPLAAGLLQNIESLARIYPISENILNFAGVPLFLFGLTGLLRWRVKWIQSGLSIATAPIVGRMHWFAGQHLALRSGRVVTVLFVAALAMSLTLLPQVAADSFYGRVLRGVQTSVGGDLHIEFNMTEIGDGESRTKPLSEYENELTSSMLAIQEGLQKDSRISSVTTIQQFIVPGFYIPGQSGLMLNLVDVPQKYIDTVYYEDSLGISRPFHEIVNALPEDGVTASQGLLRMREIPLDRDVTLGYGGDSPVPVRFRDITSFLPGQPSAGVAERVGFGAAEVDYLNHMLRADARMIAGGNFAKSGLAGLSVLPSKAVFIVRTKSGDVDDQTAMNIAESLPIRPQEVRWKNAESKRVSKDMFISLALENMKVFMIGGLLLALASVSAIGVANYLADRRTFGLLRLRGLPIPMLLRLSVSMFLTPVLGGLVIGVLLGIISGYGLSQVVWELPRVLGVAGFLSNRLVLTFAAATSVIVFTLVLTAIAVAFGLWPARKSPREAITER
;
A
#
# COMPACT_ATOMS: atom_id res chain seq x y z
N MET A 1 -57.06 22.74 -0.91
CA MET A 1 -56.44 23.19 -2.18
C MET A 1 -54.98 22.72 -2.37
N ARG A 2 -54.07 22.94 -1.40
CA ARG A 2 -52.63 22.57 -1.52
C ARG A 2 -52.36 21.06 -1.73
N TRP A 3 -53.09 20.18 -1.02
CA TRP A 3 -52.92 18.73 -1.18
C TRP A 3 -53.43 18.20 -2.54
N PHE A 4 -54.52 18.78 -3.06
CA PHE A 4 -55.04 18.48 -4.40
C PHE A 4 -54.02 18.89 -5.48
N LEU A 5 -53.46 20.10 -5.37
CA LEU A 5 -52.39 20.58 -6.26
C LEU A 5 -51.15 19.69 -6.19
N PHE A 6 -50.78 19.22 -5.00
CA PHE A 6 -49.68 18.28 -4.83
C PHE A 6 -49.95 16.96 -5.57
N ARG A 7 -51.14 16.38 -5.40
CA ARG A 7 -51.51 15.09 -6.02
C ARG A 7 -51.52 15.16 -7.55
N VAL A 8 -51.91 16.30 -8.12
CA VAL A 8 -52.03 16.50 -9.57
C VAL A 8 -50.70 16.89 -10.22
N PHE A 9 -49.95 17.82 -9.64
CA PHE A 9 -48.76 18.42 -10.28
C PHE A 9 -47.43 17.97 -9.67
N ALA A 10 -47.42 17.68 -8.38
CA ALA A 10 -46.19 17.59 -7.61
C ALA A 10 -45.80 16.15 -7.25
N LYS A 11 -46.73 15.19 -7.36
CA LYS A 11 -46.47 13.75 -7.11
C LYS A 11 -45.33 13.20 -7.98
N ARG A 12 -45.33 13.51 -9.28
CA ARG A 12 -44.30 13.05 -10.24
C ARG A 12 -42.95 13.67 -9.94
N VAL A 13 -42.94 14.97 -9.60
CA VAL A 13 -41.72 15.69 -9.20
C VAL A 13 -41.15 15.09 -7.91
N CYS A 14 -41.99 14.88 -6.90
CA CYS A 14 -41.60 14.29 -5.62
C CYS A 14 -40.97 12.90 -5.81
N PHE A 15 -41.64 12.00 -6.55
CA PHE A 15 -41.12 10.64 -6.77
C PHE A 15 -39.80 10.64 -7.55
N LEU A 16 -39.69 11.50 -8.57
CA LEU A 16 -38.53 11.51 -9.45
C LEU A 16 -37.28 12.06 -8.77
N TYR A 17 -37.41 13.21 -8.11
CA TYR A 17 -36.31 13.77 -7.32
C TYR A 17 -36.01 12.93 -6.09
N GLY A 18 -37.02 12.24 -5.53
CA GLY A 18 -36.82 11.25 -4.49
C GLY A 18 -36.02 10.05 -4.96
N ALA A 19 -36.27 9.50 -6.15
CA ALA A 19 -35.49 8.39 -6.69
C ALA A 19 -34.02 8.78 -6.95
N VAL A 20 -33.76 9.98 -7.48
CA VAL A 20 -32.38 10.46 -7.69
C VAL A 20 -31.69 10.72 -6.34
N SER A 21 -32.38 11.36 -5.39
CA SER A 21 -31.84 11.58 -4.04
C SER A 21 -31.55 10.25 -3.34
N MET A 22 -32.45 9.27 -3.46
CA MET A 22 -32.30 7.93 -2.92
C MET A 22 -31.04 7.26 -3.45
N LEU A 23 -30.83 7.25 -4.76
CA LEU A 23 -29.65 6.61 -5.35
C LEU A 23 -28.36 7.31 -4.91
N THR A 24 -28.34 8.65 -4.94
CA THR A 24 -27.20 9.44 -4.54
C THR A 24 -26.81 9.21 -3.08
N VAL A 25 -27.80 9.27 -2.17
CA VAL A 25 -27.57 9.06 -0.73
C VAL A 25 -27.22 7.60 -0.45
N ALA A 26 -27.82 6.64 -1.17
CA ALA A 26 -27.46 5.22 -1.03
C ALA A 26 -26.00 4.96 -1.38
N ILE A 27 -25.47 5.58 -2.45
CA ILE A 27 -24.06 5.43 -2.82
C ILE A 27 -23.15 6.02 -1.74
N LEU A 28 -23.45 7.22 -1.24
CA LEU A 28 -22.66 7.87 -0.18
C LEU A 28 -22.66 7.06 1.12
N ALA A 29 -23.83 6.58 1.55
CA ALA A 29 -23.98 5.74 2.73
C ALA A 29 -23.27 4.39 2.57
N SER A 30 -23.35 3.79 1.38
CA SER A 30 -22.65 2.53 1.06
C SER A 30 -21.14 2.71 1.10
N LEU A 31 -20.62 3.84 0.59
CA LEU A 31 -19.20 4.16 0.64
C LEU A 31 -18.71 4.33 2.08
N TYR A 32 -19.48 5.06 2.89
CA TYR A 32 -19.18 5.22 4.31
C TYR A 32 -19.09 3.87 5.04
N MET A 33 -20.06 2.97 4.81
CA MET A 33 -20.06 1.65 5.43
C MET A 33 -18.92 0.76 4.95
N THR A 34 -18.70 0.70 3.64
CA THR A 34 -17.65 -0.14 3.02
C THR A 34 -16.25 0.31 3.44
N SER A 35 -16.02 1.62 3.51
CA SER A 35 -14.78 2.17 4.08
C SER A 35 -14.59 1.77 5.55
N GLY A 36 -15.67 1.71 6.35
CA GLY A 36 -15.62 1.25 7.73
C GLY A 36 -15.15 -0.19 7.85
N TYR A 37 -15.73 -1.12 7.08
CA TYR A 37 -15.32 -2.52 7.05
C TYR A 37 -13.88 -2.72 6.55
N ALA A 38 -13.47 -1.97 5.53
CA ALA A 38 -12.09 -2.05 5.03
C ALA A 38 -11.07 -1.59 6.10
N ILE A 39 -11.41 -0.55 6.87
CA ILE A 39 -10.59 -0.07 7.99
C ILE A 39 -10.57 -1.09 9.13
N GLU A 40 -11.72 -1.65 9.53
CA GLU A 40 -11.80 -2.71 10.55
C GLU A 40 -10.91 -3.91 10.20
N GLY A 41 -11.05 -4.43 8.98
CA GLY A 41 -10.27 -5.58 8.52
C GLY A 41 -8.77 -5.30 8.54
N TYR A 42 -8.36 -4.08 8.18
CA TYR A 42 -6.97 -3.67 8.26
C TYR A 42 -6.47 -3.51 9.69
N ILE A 43 -7.21 -2.83 10.57
CA ILE A 43 -6.83 -2.64 11.97
C ILE A 43 -6.65 -3.99 12.65
N THR A 44 -7.62 -4.90 12.46
CA THR A 44 -7.56 -6.24 13.05
C THR A 44 -6.30 -6.98 12.60
N ASP A 45 -5.99 -6.92 11.30
CA ASP A 45 -4.76 -7.51 10.75
C ASP A 45 -3.47 -6.84 11.26
N GLN A 46 -3.46 -5.52 11.51
CA GLN A 46 -2.31 -4.85 12.14
C GLN A 46 -2.16 -5.23 13.61
N LEU A 47 -3.26 -5.29 14.36
CA LEU A 47 -3.26 -5.71 15.76
C LEU A 47 -2.72 -7.15 15.87
N GLU A 48 -3.20 -8.09 15.06
CA GLU A 48 -2.71 -9.49 15.05
C GLU A 48 -1.20 -9.61 14.80
N ARG A 49 -0.60 -8.66 14.06
CA ARG A 49 0.84 -8.63 13.75
C ARG A 49 1.70 -7.96 14.83
N MET A 50 1.09 -7.29 15.80
CA MET A 50 1.80 -6.67 16.93
C MET A 50 1.85 -7.67 18.12
N PRO A 51 3.04 -8.13 18.55
CA PRO A 51 3.20 -9.00 19.69
C PRO A 51 3.09 -8.25 21.02
N TRP A 52 3.37 -6.94 21.02
CA TRP A 52 3.40 -6.07 22.19
C TRP A 52 2.74 -4.73 21.87
N ASP A 53 2.12 -4.09 22.87
CA ASP A 53 1.40 -2.82 22.70
C ASP A 53 2.22 -1.60 23.15
N ILE A 54 3.01 -1.80 24.21
CA ILE A 54 3.88 -0.77 24.82
C ILE A 54 5.24 -1.41 25.15
N ALA A 55 6.32 -0.71 24.81
CA ALA A 55 7.69 -1.04 25.20
C ALA A 55 8.27 0.09 26.05
N VAL A 56 8.71 -0.26 27.27
CA VAL A 56 9.35 0.64 28.23
C VAL A 56 10.84 0.29 28.27
N LEU A 57 11.66 1.12 27.66
CA LEU A 57 13.12 0.99 27.67
C LEU A 57 13.69 1.74 28.88
N GLN A 58 14.32 1.01 29.80
CA GLN A 58 15.06 1.53 30.93
C GLN A 58 16.58 1.43 30.65
N ARG A 59 17.32 2.51 30.93
CA ARG A 59 18.78 2.57 30.79
C ARG A 59 19.44 2.94 32.11
N GLY A 60 20.60 2.34 32.39
CA GLY A 60 21.51 2.77 33.47
C GLY A 60 21.21 2.16 34.84
N ASP A 61 20.07 2.49 35.46
CA ASP A 61 19.78 2.10 36.84
C ASP A 61 19.37 0.62 36.97
N THR A 62 20.37 -0.23 37.25
CA THR A 62 20.23 -1.69 37.27
C THR A 62 19.55 -2.24 38.50
N SER A 63 19.54 -1.47 39.59
CA SER A 63 18.97 -1.88 40.88
C SER A 63 17.44 -1.91 40.88
N ARG A 64 16.82 -1.09 40.01
CA ARG A 64 15.37 -0.86 39.95
C ARG A 64 14.66 -1.61 38.83
N PHE A 65 15.34 -2.48 38.09
CA PHE A 65 14.74 -3.21 36.97
C PHE A 65 13.55 -4.08 37.38
N VAL A 66 13.66 -4.80 38.51
CA VAL A 66 12.57 -5.64 39.00
C VAL A 66 11.44 -4.77 39.58
N GLU A 67 11.80 -3.73 40.32
CA GLU A 67 10.84 -2.78 40.91
C GLU A 67 10.01 -2.06 39.82
N MET A 68 10.65 -1.66 38.71
CA MET A 68 9.97 -1.09 37.54
C MET A 68 8.92 -2.05 36.97
N ARG A 69 9.30 -3.31 36.75
CA ARG A 69 8.39 -4.33 36.23
C ARG A 69 7.19 -4.52 37.16
N ASP A 70 7.45 -4.62 38.47
CA ASP A 70 6.40 -4.85 39.47
C ASP A 70 5.44 -3.65 39.57
N GLN A 71 5.97 -2.42 39.57
CA GLN A 71 5.16 -1.19 39.56
C GLN A 71 4.31 -1.04 38.29
N ILE A 72 4.84 -1.44 37.13
CA ILE A 72 4.05 -1.48 35.90
C ILE A 72 2.97 -2.57 36.00
N ALA A 73 3.29 -3.73 36.58
CA ALA A 73 2.35 -4.84 36.76
C ALA A 73 1.17 -4.50 37.70
N GLU A 74 1.34 -3.54 38.61
CA GLU A 74 0.27 -3.02 39.48
C GLU A 74 -0.78 -2.19 38.72
N LEU A 75 -0.51 -1.80 37.47
CA LEU A 75 -1.48 -1.08 36.64
C LEU A 75 -2.60 -2.04 36.18
N GLU A 76 -3.85 -1.60 36.28
CA GLU A 76 -5.02 -2.37 35.83
C GLU A 76 -4.98 -2.68 34.32
N ASP A 77 -5.59 -3.80 33.94
CA ASP A 77 -5.84 -4.25 32.55
C ASP A 77 -4.60 -4.64 31.70
N ILE A 78 -3.49 -5.00 32.34
CA ILE A 78 -2.34 -5.61 31.68
C ILE A 78 -2.50 -7.14 31.65
N GLU A 79 -2.40 -7.73 30.46
CA GLU A 79 -2.52 -9.18 30.26
C GLU A 79 -1.19 -9.89 30.51
N ARG A 80 -0.09 -9.33 29.99
CA ARG A 80 1.25 -9.93 30.07
C ARG A 80 2.35 -8.87 30.08
N ILE A 81 3.37 -9.10 30.91
CA ILE A 81 4.61 -8.31 30.92
C ILE A 81 5.81 -9.24 30.82
N GLU A 82 6.62 -9.01 29.79
CA GLU A 82 7.88 -9.68 29.58
C GLU A 82 9.05 -8.69 29.60
N SER A 83 10.27 -9.19 29.69
CA SER A 83 11.46 -8.34 29.76
C SER A 83 12.56 -8.87 28.85
N PHE A 84 13.20 -7.96 28.14
CA PHE A 84 14.34 -8.20 27.28
C PHE A 84 15.50 -7.31 27.74
N GLY A 85 16.58 -7.93 28.20
CA GLY A 85 17.76 -7.24 28.69
C GLY A 85 18.90 -7.31 27.69
N LEU A 86 19.58 -6.19 27.47
CA LEU A 86 20.84 -6.09 26.74
C LEU A 86 21.86 -5.33 27.60
N LEU A 87 22.92 -6.01 28.00
CA LEU A 87 24.02 -5.44 28.77
C LEU A 87 25.23 -5.46 27.86
N ARG A 88 25.87 -4.32 27.66
CA ARG A 88 27.11 -4.20 26.89
C ARG A 88 28.22 -3.77 27.82
N VAL A 89 29.36 -4.41 27.75
CA VAL A 89 30.55 -4.08 28.54
C VAL A 89 31.75 -3.98 27.58
N GLU A 90 32.47 -2.89 27.66
CA GLU A 90 33.73 -2.67 26.96
C GLU A 90 34.83 -3.44 27.67
N ILE A 91 35.55 -4.28 26.94
CA ILE A 91 36.73 -5.00 27.43
C ILE A 91 37.88 -4.00 27.47
N GLY A 92 38.58 -3.93 28.59
CA GLY A 92 39.57 -2.88 28.86
C GLY A 92 40.43 -3.20 30.09
N PRO A 93 41.09 -2.21 30.71
CA PRO A 93 42.07 -2.46 31.76
C PRO A 93 41.51 -3.11 33.03
N LEU A 94 40.20 -2.98 33.27
CA LEU A 94 39.55 -3.52 34.48
C LEU A 94 38.98 -4.93 34.30
N VAL A 95 38.66 -5.32 33.06
CA VAL A 95 37.91 -6.55 32.78
C VAL A 95 38.49 -7.20 31.53
N GLN A 96 38.94 -8.44 31.69
CA GLN A 96 39.48 -9.24 30.60
C GLN A 96 38.56 -10.42 30.29
N LEU A 97 38.39 -10.69 28.99
CA LEU A 97 37.69 -11.88 28.52
C LEU A 97 38.72 -12.98 28.24
N GLU A 98 38.53 -14.14 28.86
CA GLU A 98 39.32 -15.35 28.67
C GLU A 98 38.44 -16.47 28.08
N ILE A 99 38.98 -17.21 27.13
CA ILE A 99 38.42 -18.49 26.67
C ILE A 99 39.47 -19.57 26.87
N ASP A 100 39.12 -20.62 27.59
CA ASP A 100 40.03 -21.70 27.97
C ASP A 100 41.35 -21.19 28.57
N GLN A 101 41.25 -20.19 29.46
CA GLN A 101 42.38 -19.53 30.14
C GLN A 101 43.32 -18.77 29.19
N ALA A 102 42.88 -18.41 27.98
CA ALA A 102 43.60 -17.52 27.08
C ALA A 102 42.79 -16.26 26.81
N GLY A 103 43.44 -15.09 26.86
CA GLY A 103 42.81 -13.81 26.54
C GLY A 103 42.16 -13.81 25.14
N PHE A 104 40.98 -13.19 25.04
CA PHE A 104 40.18 -13.12 23.82
C PHE A 104 40.08 -11.67 23.31
N PRO A 105 40.54 -11.38 22.08
CA PRO A 105 40.64 -10.03 21.55
C PRO A 105 39.30 -9.57 20.97
N VAL A 106 38.33 -9.25 21.82
CA VAL A 106 37.12 -8.50 21.44
C VAL A 106 37.04 -7.21 22.21
N LYS A 107 36.50 -6.18 21.56
CA LYS A 107 36.32 -4.88 22.21
C LYS A 107 35.11 -4.87 23.13
N TRP A 108 34.07 -5.65 22.82
CA TRP A 108 32.82 -5.67 23.59
C TRP A 108 32.41 -7.09 23.96
N ILE A 109 31.84 -7.24 25.15
CA ILE A 109 31.02 -8.39 25.50
C ILE A 109 29.59 -7.91 25.76
N GLY A 110 28.62 -8.61 25.18
CA GLY A 110 27.20 -8.37 25.37
C GLY A 110 26.55 -9.55 26.08
N PHE A 111 25.68 -9.28 27.04
CA PHE A 111 24.80 -10.28 27.62
C PHE A 111 23.37 -9.98 27.19
N VAL A 112 22.65 -11.00 26.74
CA VAL A 112 21.23 -10.90 26.38
C VAL A 112 20.43 -11.76 27.35
N GLY A 113 19.55 -11.10 28.12
CA GLY A 113 18.64 -11.74 29.04
C GLY A 113 17.21 -11.71 28.54
N THR A 114 16.43 -12.76 28.75
CA THR A 114 14.99 -12.73 28.48
C THR A 114 14.19 -13.45 29.56
N SER A 115 12.97 -12.99 29.83
CA SER A 115 12.01 -13.70 30.67
C SER A 115 11.38 -14.91 29.97
N GLN A 116 11.31 -14.92 28.63
CA GLN A 116 10.82 -16.05 27.83
C GLN A 116 11.70 -16.32 26.61
N PRO A 117 12.11 -17.57 26.34
CA PRO A 117 13.00 -17.91 25.22
C PRO A 117 12.50 -17.44 23.85
N ASP A 118 11.19 -17.42 23.68
CA ASP A 118 10.46 -17.08 22.46
C ASP A 118 10.68 -15.62 22.03
N ILE A 119 11.08 -14.77 22.99
CA ILE A 119 11.40 -13.36 22.74
C ILE A 119 12.78 -13.23 22.14
N LEU A 120 13.66 -14.23 22.12
CA LEU A 120 14.97 -14.09 21.49
C LEU A 120 14.90 -14.17 19.94
N PRO A 121 15.88 -13.62 19.21
CA PRO A 121 16.08 -13.93 17.80
C PRO A 121 16.23 -15.44 17.59
N PRO A 122 15.70 -16.03 16.49
CA PRO A 122 15.86 -17.45 16.18
C PRO A 122 17.29 -17.97 16.27
N GLU A 123 18.26 -17.12 15.91
CA GLU A 123 19.69 -17.39 15.98
C GLU A 123 20.19 -17.60 17.42
N LEU A 124 19.52 -16.98 18.41
CA LEU A 124 19.83 -17.02 19.84
C LEU A 124 18.87 -17.92 20.67
N ARG A 125 17.86 -18.55 20.04
CA ARG A 125 16.84 -19.36 20.73
C ARG A 125 17.28 -20.76 21.14
N ARG A 126 18.43 -21.26 20.67
CA ARG A 126 18.71 -22.70 20.63
C ARG A 126 19.05 -23.33 21.99
N THR A 127 19.31 -22.53 23.03
CA THR A 127 19.88 -23.02 24.30
C THR A 127 18.97 -23.03 25.53
N LEU A 128 17.81 -22.36 25.49
CA LEU A 128 16.87 -22.39 26.61
C LEU A 128 15.95 -23.62 26.50
N GLY A 129 16.56 -24.81 26.59
CA GLY A 129 15.82 -26.05 26.78
C GLY A 129 15.19 -26.11 28.17
N ASN A 130 13.97 -26.66 28.26
CA ASN A 130 13.23 -26.97 29.49
C ASN A 130 13.98 -28.02 30.36
N ASN A 131 15.17 -27.71 30.85
CA ASN A 131 15.89 -28.58 31.76
C ASN A 131 15.46 -28.28 33.19
N SER A 132 14.44 -28.98 33.65
CA SER A 132 13.95 -29.03 35.03
C SER A 132 14.86 -29.84 35.99
N ASN A 133 16.11 -30.12 35.61
CA ASN A 133 17.08 -30.82 36.45
C ASN A 133 18.08 -29.81 37.04
N GLU A 134 17.93 -29.51 38.33
CA GLU A 134 18.75 -28.59 39.15
C GLU A 134 20.25 -28.93 39.28
N ALA A 135 20.79 -29.90 38.53
CA ALA A 135 22.16 -30.41 38.72
C ALA A 135 23.12 -30.22 37.53
N ALA A 136 22.68 -29.63 36.41
CA ALA A 136 23.56 -29.33 35.28
C ALA A 136 23.82 -27.81 35.18
N PRO A 137 25.05 -27.35 34.88
CA PRO A 137 25.30 -25.94 34.63
C PRO A 137 24.42 -25.45 33.47
N PRO A 138 23.82 -24.25 33.58
CA PRO A 138 22.95 -23.71 32.54
C PRO A 138 23.65 -23.68 31.18
N SER A 139 22.93 -24.11 30.13
CA SER A 139 23.43 -24.12 28.75
C SER A 139 23.45 -22.71 28.19
N TYR A 140 24.63 -22.15 27.95
CA TYR A 140 24.80 -20.81 27.38
C TYR A 140 25.05 -20.88 25.86
N GLN A 141 24.43 -19.97 25.11
CA GLN A 141 24.75 -19.76 23.69
C GLN A 141 25.62 -18.52 23.58
N ALA A 142 26.69 -18.61 22.80
CA ALA A 142 27.43 -17.45 22.35
C ALA A 142 27.08 -17.17 20.89
N ALA A 143 27.09 -15.90 20.51
CA ALA A 143 27.02 -15.43 19.15
C ALA A 143 28.07 -14.35 18.95
N LEU A 144 28.77 -14.38 17.82
CA LEU A 144 29.79 -13.38 17.50
C LEU A 144 29.18 -12.33 16.56
N VAL A 145 29.47 -11.08 16.82
CA VAL A 145 29.06 -9.95 15.97
C VAL A 145 30.32 -9.43 15.29
N SER A 146 30.44 -9.73 13.99
CA SER A 146 31.68 -9.57 13.23
C SER A 146 32.11 -8.11 13.01
N ALA A 147 33.42 -7.86 13.08
CA ALA A 147 34.13 -6.60 12.78
C ALA A 147 33.84 -5.98 11.41
N GLN A 148 33.64 -4.66 11.38
CA GLN A 148 33.60 -3.85 10.14
C GLN A 148 34.90 -3.10 9.81
N ARG A 149 35.79 -2.84 10.78
CA ARG A 149 36.99 -2.01 10.55
C ARG A 149 38.21 -2.56 11.29
N GLY A 150 39.03 -3.34 10.58
CA GLY A 150 40.44 -3.56 10.93
C GLY A 150 40.69 -4.38 12.19
N GLY A 151 40.82 -5.70 12.02
CA GLY A 151 41.15 -6.63 13.11
C GLY A 151 40.64 -8.04 12.86
N ARG A 152 40.59 -8.47 11.59
CA ARG A 152 39.85 -9.67 11.18
C ARG A 152 40.64 -10.97 11.39
N GLU A 153 41.97 -10.93 11.42
CA GLU A 153 42.78 -12.13 11.68
C GLU A 153 42.73 -12.55 13.15
N GLU A 154 42.76 -11.61 14.09
CA GLU A 154 42.72 -11.92 15.53
C GLU A 154 41.34 -12.41 15.97
N ALA A 155 40.24 -11.73 15.60
CA ALA A 155 38.89 -12.21 15.91
C ALA A 155 38.55 -13.54 15.22
N SER A 156 38.98 -13.74 13.96
CA SER A 156 38.84 -15.02 13.23
C SER A 156 39.67 -16.14 13.84
N ALA A 157 40.94 -15.87 14.19
CA ALA A 157 41.82 -16.81 14.87
C ALA A 157 41.33 -17.13 16.29
N ALA A 158 40.70 -16.17 16.97
CA ALA A 158 40.09 -16.35 18.27
C ALA A 158 38.80 -17.19 18.17
N THR A 159 38.00 -17.03 17.11
CA THR A 159 36.86 -17.92 16.82
C THR A 159 37.30 -19.39 16.65
N ARG A 160 38.52 -19.65 16.14
CA ARG A 160 39.09 -21.02 16.09
C ARG A 160 39.32 -21.66 17.46
N ARG A 161 39.39 -20.87 18.54
CA ARG A 161 39.48 -21.36 19.92
C ARG A 161 38.10 -21.65 20.53
N PHE A 162 37.02 -21.20 19.89
CA PHE A 162 35.66 -21.24 20.44
C PHE A 162 34.92 -22.49 19.95
N THR A 163 35.21 -23.64 20.56
CA THR A 163 34.58 -24.93 20.26
C THR A 163 33.47 -25.29 21.27
N THR A 164 32.61 -26.24 20.92
CA THR A 164 31.63 -26.78 21.89
C THR A 164 32.37 -27.41 23.08
N GLY A 165 32.12 -26.92 24.29
CA GLY A 165 32.83 -27.29 25.52
C GLY A 165 33.86 -26.26 26.01
N SER A 166 34.16 -25.22 25.23
CA SER A 166 35.08 -24.15 25.65
C SER A 166 34.51 -23.39 26.85
N THR A 167 35.37 -23.00 27.79
CA THR A 167 34.99 -22.24 28.98
C THR A 167 35.26 -20.76 28.74
N VAL A 168 34.19 -19.97 28.70
CA VAL A 168 34.26 -18.50 28.67
C VAL A 168 34.32 -18.00 30.10
N ARG A 169 35.36 -17.25 30.44
CA ARG A 169 35.55 -16.61 31.74
C ARG A 169 35.75 -15.11 31.54
N LEU A 170 35.04 -14.31 32.31
CA LEU A 170 35.29 -12.87 32.40
C LEU A 170 35.95 -12.63 33.76
N ALA A 171 37.18 -12.13 33.76
CA ALA A 171 37.99 -11.95 34.96
C ALA A 171 38.27 -10.46 35.21
N LEU A 172 38.34 -10.09 36.48
CA LEU A 172 38.93 -8.82 36.91
C LEU A 172 40.44 -8.90 36.75
N VAL A 173 41.03 -7.80 36.30
CA VAL A 173 42.49 -7.65 36.27
C VAL A 173 42.90 -7.04 37.60
N ASP A 174 43.74 -7.75 38.38
CA ASP A 174 44.34 -7.19 39.59
C ASP A 174 45.41 -6.17 39.20
N GLU A 175 45.28 -4.93 39.68
CA GLU A 175 46.37 -3.96 39.66
C GLU A 175 47.40 -4.38 40.73
N GLU A 176 48.52 -5.00 40.34
CA GLU A 176 49.71 -4.94 41.19
C GLU A 176 50.27 -3.51 41.10
N PRO A 177 50.33 -2.76 42.22
CA PRO A 177 50.95 -1.44 42.22
C PRO A 177 52.45 -1.65 42.04
N HIS A 178 52.97 -1.39 40.85
CA HIS A 178 54.41 -1.19 40.70
C HIS A 178 54.80 0.02 41.56
N GLU A 179 55.59 -0.24 42.61
CA GLU A 179 56.19 0.78 43.46
C GLU A 179 56.87 1.85 42.59
N GLU A 180 56.60 3.11 42.91
CA GLU A 180 57.18 4.31 42.29
C GLU A 180 58.72 4.24 42.32
N GLU A 181 59.35 3.86 41.20
CA GLU A 181 60.72 4.28 40.92
C GLU A 181 60.68 5.60 40.14
N GLU A 182 60.92 6.69 40.89
CA GLU A 182 61.38 7.96 40.32
C GLU A 182 62.52 7.69 39.32
N LEU A 183 62.37 8.04 38.03
CA LEU A 183 63.43 8.69 37.27
C LEU A 183 63.01 9.16 35.86
N HIS A 184 63.13 10.48 35.68
CA HIS A 184 63.45 11.26 34.47
C HIS A 184 62.54 11.27 33.23
N ALA A 185 62.20 12.51 32.89
CA ALA A 185 61.59 12.96 31.65
C ALA A 185 62.44 12.61 30.42
N ASP A 186 61.89 11.79 29.54
CA ASP A 186 61.94 11.99 28.09
C ASP A 186 60.60 11.52 27.52
N ALA A 187 59.98 12.38 26.71
CA ALA A 187 58.69 12.14 26.09
C ALA A 187 58.89 11.29 24.83
N ASP A 188 58.81 9.97 24.98
CA ASP A 188 58.52 9.05 23.89
C ASP A 188 57.30 8.20 24.26
N GLU A 189 56.42 8.07 23.27
CA GLU A 189 55.09 7.46 23.31
C GLU A 189 55.19 5.93 23.51
N HIS A 190 55.49 5.49 24.74
CA HIS A 190 55.42 4.08 25.12
C HIS A 190 53.97 3.73 25.52
N GLN A 191 53.28 2.98 24.66
CA GLN A 191 52.14 2.15 25.08
C GLN A 191 52.69 1.12 26.07
N GLU A 192 52.41 1.31 27.36
CA GLU A 192 52.63 0.27 28.37
C GLU A 192 51.76 -0.94 28.01
N GLU A 193 52.41 -2.03 27.61
CA GLU A 193 51.78 -3.31 27.32
C GLU A 193 51.56 -4.04 28.64
N TRP A 194 50.32 -4.00 29.14
CA TRP A 194 49.90 -4.67 30.37
C TRP A 194 49.98 -6.19 30.19
N THR A 195 51.05 -6.83 30.66
CA THR A 195 51.17 -8.30 30.67
C THR A 195 50.53 -8.86 31.93
N VAL A 196 49.25 -9.22 31.84
CA VAL A 196 48.50 -9.93 32.89
C VAL A 196 48.65 -11.45 32.69
N HIS A 197 48.90 -12.20 33.76
CA HIS A 197 48.94 -13.67 33.71
C HIS A 197 47.50 -14.25 33.61
N PRO A 198 47.17 -14.99 32.54
CA PRO A 198 45.83 -15.57 32.37
C PRO A 198 45.48 -16.55 33.49
N GLY A 199 44.28 -16.43 34.05
CA GLY A 199 43.72 -17.39 35.02
C GLY A 199 43.82 -17.03 36.51
N GLU A 200 44.55 -15.98 36.90
CA GLU A 200 44.80 -15.62 38.31
C GLU A 200 43.83 -14.57 38.93
N GLY A 201 42.99 -13.89 38.14
CA GLY A 201 42.05 -12.84 38.65
C GLY A 201 40.67 -13.34 39.11
N GLU A 202 39.95 -12.57 39.94
CA GLU A 202 38.59 -12.92 40.40
C GLU A 202 37.60 -13.04 39.21
N SER A 203 36.86 -14.15 39.13
CA SER A 203 35.93 -14.42 38.02
C SER A 203 34.58 -13.74 38.22
N LEU A 204 34.23 -12.78 37.37
CA LEU A 204 32.91 -12.14 37.34
C LEU A 204 31.83 -13.01 36.68
N PHE A 205 32.20 -13.78 35.67
CA PHE A 205 31.30 -14.67 34.94
C PHE A 205 32.07 -15.87 34.40
N GLN A 206 31.51 -17.07 34.51
CA GLN A 206 32.09 -18.28 33.92
C GLN A 206 30.99 -19.16 33.34
N ALA A 207 31.14 -19.56 32.10
CA ALA A 207 30.17 -20.37 31.37
C ALA A 207 30.84 -21.37 30.42
N GLN A 208 30.23 -22.55 30.25
CA GLN A 208 30.61 -23.48 29.18
C GLN A 208 29.75 -23.25 27.94
N VAL A 209 30.42 -23.22 26.79
CA VAL A 209 29.80 -23.05 25.49
C VAL A 209 29.17 -24.37 25.07
N THR A 210 27.84 -24.38 24.94
CA THR A 210 27.11 -25.62 24.62
C THR A 210 26.95 -25.89 23.13
N MET A 211 27.20 -24.89 22.28
CA MET A 211 27.11 -24.96 20.82
C MET A 211 28.11 -24.00 20.17
N PRO A 212 28.55 -24.25 18.92
CA PRO A 212 29.40 -23.31 18.19
C PRO A 212 28.70 -21.93 18.08
N PRO A 213 29.48 -20.84 18.11
CA PRO A 213 28.92 -19.50 18.15
C PRO A 213 28.27 -19.16 16.81
N ALA A 214 27.03 -18.68 16.84
CA ALA A 214 26.34 -18.21 15.64
C ALA A 214 26.87 -16.82 15.24
N GLU A 215 27.07 -16.56 13.95
CA GLU A 215 27.29 -15.18 13.49
C GLU A 215 25.96 -14.42 13.48
N LEU A 216 25.93 -13.28 14.15
CA LEU A 216 24.76 -12.41 14.20
C LEU A 216 25.00 -11.17 13.36
N GLU A 217 24.22 -11.01 12.28
CA GLU A 217 24.26 -9.79 11.49
C GLU A 217 23.58 -8.65 12.24
N ARG A 218 24.30 -7.56 12.51
CA ARG A 218 23.76 -6.40 13.24
C ARG A 218 22.50 -5.82 12.60
N GLN A 219 22.42 -5.80 11.27
CA GLN A 219 21.23 -5.29 10.58
C GLN A 219 20.02 -6.20 10.82
N GLU A 220 20.20 -7.52 10.70
CA GLU A 220 19.13 -8.49 10.93
C GLU A 220 18.68 -8.47 12.40
N PHE A 221 19.62 -8.32 13.33
CA PHE A 221 19.28 -8.11 14.74
C PHE A 221 18.49 -6.82 14.95
N ASN A 222 18.91 -5.69 14.38
CA ASN A 222 18.18 -4.42 14.52
C ASN A 222 16.80 -4.46 13.86
N LYS A 223 16.68 -5.09 12.69
CA LYS A 223 15.40 -5.34 12.01
C LYS A 223 14.51 -6.22 12.87
N TRP A 224 15.07 -7.29 13.44
CA TRP A 224 14.37 -8.19 14.33
C TRP A 224 13.94 -7.46 15.61
N MET A 225 14.78 -6.62 16.23
CA MET A 225 14.42 -5.81 17.40
C MET A 225 13.25 -4.87 17.09
N LEU A 226 13.34 -4.12 15.99
CA LEU A 226 12.25 -3.26 15.51
C LEU A 226 10.97 -4.05 15.24
N ARG A 227 11.10 -5.24 14.64
CA ARG A 227 9.97 -6.08 14.28
C ARG A 227 9.38 -6.82 15.47
N ASN A 228 10.14 -7.27 16.45
CA ASN A 228 9.65 -8.21 17.47
C ASN A 228 9.53 -7.56 18.85
N ILE A 229 10.23 -6.45 19.09
CA ILE A 229 10.30 -5.72 20.37
C ILE A 229 9.77 -4.29 20.23
N GLY A 230 9.85 -3.69 19.04
CA GLY A 230 9.32 -2.34 18.78
C GLY A 230 10.26 -1.21 19.17
N SER A 231 11.51 -1.53 19.53
CA SER A 231 12.55 -0.57 19.87
C SER A 231 13.85 -0.89 19.12
N VAL A 232 14.66 0.14 18.83
CA VAL A 232 16.02 -0.05 18.33
C VAL A 232 16.96 -0.09 19.52
N SER A 233 17.79 -1.12 19.61
CA SER A 233 19.00 -1.09 20.44
C SER A 233 20.25 -1.11 19.57
N TYR A 234 21.31 -0.49 20.05
CA TYR A 234 22.59 -0.45 19.35
C TYR A 234 23.41 -1.67 19.77
N LEU A 235 23.73 -2.55 18.83
CA LEU A 235 24.66 -3.63 19.07
C LEU A 235 26.06 -3.19 18.59
N PRO A 236 27.09 -3.20 19.46
CA PRO A 236 28.43 -2.74 19.10
C PRO A 236 29.09 -3.67 18.07
N ASP A 237 29.97 -3.09 17.26
CA ASP A 237 30.83 -3.86 16.36
C ASP A 237 31.93 -4.53 17.22
N ASP A 238 32.40 -5.72 16.81
CA ASP A 238 33.38 -6.53 17.57
C ASP A 238 32.92 -6.95 18.97
N ALA A 239 31.74 -7.59 19.01
CA ALA A 239 31.10 -8.03 20.24
C ALA A 239 30.89 -9.55 20.31
N LEU A 240 31.20 -10.14 21.47
CA LEU A 240 30.73 -11.48 21.83
C LEU A 240 29.40 -11.37 22.59
N ILE A 241 28.31 -11.89 22.04
CA ILE A 241 26.99 -11.90 22.66
C ILE A 241 26.75 -13.24 23.35
N ILE A 242 26.41 -13.23 24.64
CA ILE A 242 26.09 -14.41 25.42
C ILE A 242 24.64 -14.34 25.88
N THR A 243 23.85 -15.35 25.55
CA THR A 243 22.48 -15.47 26.05
C THR A 243 22.50 -16.05 27.45
N VAL A 244 21.92 -15.34 28.42
CA VAL A 244 21.86 -15.73 29.83
C VAL A 244 20.41 -15.70 30.35
N PRO A 245 20.06 -16.48 31.38
CA PRO A 245 18.79 -16.30 32.09
C PRO A 245 18.62 -14.88 32.65
N MET A 246 17.39 -14.38 32.73
CA MET A 246 17.11 -13.00 33.17
C MET A 246 17.60 -12.70 34.60
N ASP A 247 17.52 -13.67 35.51
CA ASP A 247 18.01 -13.52 36.89
C ASP A 247 19.53 -13.34 36.92
N VAL A 248 20.27 -14.11 36.10
CA VAL A 248 21.72 -13.97 35.92
C VAL A 248 22.04 -12.62 35.27
N PHE A 249 21.28 -12.21 34.26
CA PHE A 249 21.42 -10.91 33.61
C PHE A 249 21.33 -9.77 34.62
N THR A 250 20.29 -9.76 35.47
CA THR A 250 20.10 -8.69 36.48
C THR A 250 21.22 -8.65 37.51
N LYS A 251 21.72 -9.82 37.94
CA LYS A 251 22.85 -9.91 38.86
C LYS A 251 24.12 -9.34 38.23
N LEU A 252 24.45 -9.76 37.01
CA LEU A 252 25.61 -9.25 36.27
C LEU A 252 25.52 -7.73 36.08
N ALA A 253 24.36 -7.23 35.64
CA ALA A 253 24.15 -5.79 35.44
C ALA A 253 24.36 -5.00 36.75
N SER A 254 23.90 -5.52 37.90
CA SER A 254 24.14 -4.90 39.20
C SER A 254 25.62 -4.97 39.64
N GLN A 255 26.32 -6.08 39.38
CA GLN A 255 27.74 -6.23 39.70
C GLN A 255 28.61 -5.27 38.90
N PHE A 256 28.37 -5.12 37.59
CA PHE A 256 29.09 -4.14 36.77
C PHE A 256 28.79 -2.71 37.17
N ALA A 257 27.55 -2.40 37.54
CA ALA A 257 27.20 -1.07 38.03
C ALA A 257 28.03 -0.70 39.26
N ILE A 258 28.09 -1.60 40.26
CA ILE A 258 28.92 -1.40 41.46
C ILE A 258 30.40 -1.25 41.08
N LEU A 259 30.94 -2.18 40.29
CA LEU A 259 32.35 -2.20 39.88
C LEU A 259 32.78 -0.89 39.22
N PHE A 260 32.04 -0.42 38.22
CA PHE A 260 32.39 0.77 37.48
C PHE A 260 32.02 2.08 38.19
N GLU A 261 31.01 2.11 39.06
CA GLU A 261 30.77 3.25 39.96
C GLU A 261 31.93 3.42 40.96
N THR A 262 32.46 2.33 41.52
CA THR A 262 33.66 2.39 42.38
C THR A 262 34.91 2.84 41.62
N ALA A 263 35.06 2.47 40.35
CA ALA A 263 36.21 2.86 39.53
C ALA A 263 36.13 4.31 39.01
N GLN A 264 34.94 4.82 38.68
CA GLN A 264 34.73 6.19 38.18
C GLN A 264 34.97 7.29 39.22
N GLY A 265 34.97 6.96 40.52
CA GLY A 265 35.41 7.87 41.57
C GLY A 265 36.87 8.36 41.42
N SER A 266 37.68 7.73 40.54
CA SER A 266 39.11 8.01 40.39
C SER A 266 39.53 8.62 39.03
N ARG A 267 38.72 8.57 37.96
CA ARG A 267 39.08 9.11 36.63
C ARG A 267 37.88 9.76 35.95
N GLY A 268 37.98 11.06 35.67
CA GLY A 268 36.91 11.86 35.07
C GLY A 268 36.63 11.57 33.59
N ASP A 269 35.37 11.84 33.20
CA ASP A 269 34.85 12.19 31.86
C ASP A 269 34.98 11.20 30.67
N SER A 270 35.24 9.91 30.89
CA SER A 270 35.11 8.89 29.81
C SER A 270 33.69 8.31 29.72
N LEU A 271 33.25 7.93 28.51
CA LEU A 271 31.97 7.21 28.30
C LEU A 271 31.90 5.98 29.22
N ASN A 272 30.73 5.70 29.80
CA ASN A 272 30.54 4.51 30.64
C ASN A 272 30.99 3.25 29.89
N PRO A 273 31.98 2.49 30.39
CA PRO A 273 32.45 1.25 29.78
C PRO A 273 31.43 0.11 29.93
N TYR A 274 30.25 0.38 30.47
CA TYR A 274 29.13 -0.55 30.53
C TYR A 274 27.81 0.18 30.26
N ILE A 275 26.89 -0.45 29.52
CA ILE A 275 25.59 0.12 29.15
C ILE A 275 24.51 -0.94 29.32
N PRO A 276 23.84 -0.98 30.49
CA PRO A 276 22.71 -1.87 30.72
C PRO A 276 21.42 -1.26 30.17
N GLU A 277 20.69 -2.05 29.40
CA GLU A 277 19.35 -1.72 28.90
C GLU A 277 18.40 -2.87 29.22
N ILE A 278 17.21 -2.54 29.75
CA ILE A 278 16.10 -3.49 29.83
C ILE A 278 14.90 -2.87 29.14
N THR A 279 14.29 -3.62 28.23
CA THR A 279 13.00 -3.29 27.63
C THR A 279 11.93 -4.15 28.27
N HIS A 280 11.02 -3.53 29.00
CA HIS A 280 9.80 -4.18 29.50
C HIS A 280 8.72 -4.10 28.41
N LEU A 281 8.20 -5.25 28.02
CA LEU A 281 7.24 -5.43 26.94
C LEU A 281 5.87 -5.73 27.53
N ILE A 282 4.90 -4.88 27.22
CA ILE A 282 3.56 -4.90 27.82
C ILE A 282 2.55 -5.27 26.74
N ALA A 283 1.73 -6.29 27.00
CA ALA A 283 0.54 -6.63 26.21
C ALA A 283 -0.72 -6.33 27.02
N LEU A 284 -1.65 -5.62 26.41
CA LEU A 284 -2.94 -5.22 26.99
C LEU A 284 -4.04 -6.15 26.49
N ASP A 285 -5.14 -6.27 27.26
CA ASP A 285 -6.35 -6.93 26.74
C ASP A 285 -7.03 -6.06 25.67
N ARG A 286 -6.60 -6.23 24.42
CA ARG A 286 -7.03 -5.42 23.28
C ARG A 286 -8.54 -5.40 23.09
N SER A 287 -9.27 -6.41 23.53
CA SER A 287 -10.73 -6.47 23.39
C SER A 287 -11.45 -5.39 24.20
N GLN A 288 -10.83 -4.91 25.28
CA GLN A 288 -11.36 -3.87 26.16
C GLN A 288 -10.89 -2.46 25.74
N TRP A 289 -9.65 -2.38 25.24
CA TRP A 289 -8.98 -1.12 24.89
C TRP A 289 -9.28 -0.64 23.47
N VAL A 290 -9.44 -1.56 22.51
CA VAL A 290 -9.50 -1.25 21.08
C VAL A 290 -10.85 -1.63 20.49
N SER A 291 -11.56 -0.62 19.98
CA SER A 291 -12.72 -0.80 19.12
C SER A 291 -12.31 -0.49 17.67
N PRO A 292 -12.26 -1.49 16.77
CA PRO A 292 -11.93 -1.27 15.35
C PRO A 292 -12.86 -0.27 14.65
N TRP A 293 -14.09 -0.16 15.15
CA TRP A 293 -15.12 0.75 14.65
C TRP A 293 -15.02 2.17 15.22
N ASP A 294 -14.26 2.37 16.29
CA ASP A 294 -14.15 3.67 16.99
C ASP A 294 -12.71 3.93 17.41
N LEU A 295 -11.89 4.27 16.41
CA LEU A 295 -10.48 4.57 16.59
C LEU A 295 -10.24 5.80 17.48
N GLU A 296 -11.06 6.85 17.33
CA GLU A 296 -10.91 8.07 18.10
C GLU A 296 -11.19 7.82 19.60
N ALA A 297 -12.20 7.02 19.93
CA ALA A 297 -12.44 6.62 21.32
C ALA A 297 -11.33 5.72 21.85
N SER A 298 -10.87 4.78 21.04
CA SER A 298 -9.79 3.86 21.42
C SER A 298 -8.50 4.64 21.71
N LEU A 299 -8.14 5.59 20.84
CA LEU A 299 -6.99 6.47 21.05
C LEU A 299 -7.15 7.32 22.30
N ALA A 300 -8.34 7.92 22.51
CA ALA A 300 -8.61 8.73 23.70
C ALA A 300 -8.60 7.92 25.03
N LYS A 301 -8.75 6.60 24.97
CA LYS A 301 -8.56 5.69 26.12
C LYS A 301 -7.08 5.32 26.31
N VAL A 302 -6.40 4.94 25.22
CA VAL A 302 -5.02 4.45 25.25
C VAL A 302 -4.03 5.55 25.59
N GLU A 303 -4.21 6.77 25.06
CA GLU A 303 -3.26 7.87 25.25
C GLU A 303 -3.07 8.24 26.73
N PRO A 304 -4.12 8.45 27.55
CA PRO A 304 -3.95 8.67 28.99
C PRO A 304 -3.27 7.50 29.73
N PHE A 305 -3.54 6.26 29.31
CA PHE A 305 -2.92 5.08 29.92
C PHE A 305 -1.42 5.01 29.60
N VAL A 306 -1.03 5.26 28.34
CA VAL A 306 0.38 5.35 27.94
C VAL A 306 1.08 6.48 28.69
N THR A 307 0.42 7.64 28.88
CA THR A 307 0.96 8.72 29.72
C THR A 307 1.15 8.26 31.17
N LYS A 308 0.20 7.52 31.75
CA LYS A 308 0.36 6.94 33.09
C LYS A 308 1.56 6.00 33.19
N VAL A 309 1.73 5.09 32.21
CA VAL A 309 2.91 4.20 32.12
C VAL A 309 4.21 5.01 32.00
N HIS A 310 4.19 6.06 31.18
CA HIS A 310 5.33 6.96 31.01
C HIS A 310 5.69 7.69 32.31
N ASP A 311 4.70 8.25 33.00
CA ASP A 311 4.89 8.94 34.27
C ASP A 311 5.42 8.00 35.36
N THR A 312 4.87 6.77 35.45
CA THR A 312 5.38 5.72 36.36
C THR A 312 6.83 5.36 36.03
N ALA A 313 7.16 5.15 34.75
CA ALA A 313 8.51 4.80 34.34
C ALA A 313 9.52 5.93 34.58
N GLN A 314 9.14 7.18 34.28
CA GLN A 314 9.98 8.35 34.51
C GLN A 314 10.19 8.65 36.00
N TRP A 315 9.17 8.43 36.84
CA TRP A 315 9.30 8.59 38.28
C TRP A 315 10.30 7.60 38.88
N MET A 316 10.34 6.38 38.36
CA MET A 316 11.27 5.34 38.77
C MET A 316 12.69 5.59 38.26
N THR A 317 12.82 5.91 36.96
CA THR A 317 14.10 6.17 36.30
C THR A 317 13.99 7.33 35.30
N PRO A 318 14.74 8.44 35.50
CA PRO A 318 14.67 9.62 34.62
C PRO A 318 15.04 9.36 33.16
N PHE A 319 15.81 8.29 32.90
CA PHE A 319 16.28 7.90 31.56
C PHE A 319 15.44 6.81 30.91
N SER A 320 14.21 6.58 31.39
CA SER A 320 13.27 5.67 30.74
C SER A 320 12.64 6.29 29.50
N TYR A 321 12.52 5.49 28.44
CA TYR A 321 11.82 5.84 27.22
C TYR A 321 10.63 4.90 27.03
N VAL A 322 9.44 5.47 26.88
CA VAL A 322 8.22 4.71 26.62
C VAL A 322 7.81 4.91 25.18
N SER A 323 7.67 3.80 24.46
CA SER A 323 7.13 3.76 23.11
C SER A 323 5.87 2.91 23.09
N SER A 324 4.79 3.42 22.50
CA SER A 324 3.57 2.64 22.29
C SER A 324 3.32 2.45 20.80
N GLU A 325 3.50 1.21 20.34
CA GLU A 325 3.10 0.81 18.99
C GLU A 325 1.59 0.93 18.82
N LEU A 326 0.82 0.53 19.85
CA LEU A 326 -0.64 0.60 19.81
C LEU A 326 -1.13 2.04 19.62
N GLN A 327 -0.62 3.00 20.40
CA GLN A 327 -0.97 4.41 20.25
C GLN A 327 -0.58 4.93 18.86
N SER A 328 0.63 4.59 18.40
CA SER A 328 1.15 5.03 17.09
C SER A 328 0.29 4.53 15.94
N VAL A 329 -0.08 3.24 15.97
CA VAL A 329 -1.01 2.64 15.00
C VAL A 329 -2.36 3.32 15.08
N LEU A 330 -2.98 3.45 16.26
CA LEU A 330 -4.30 4.07 16.41
C LEU A 330 -4.32 5.53 15.95
N ALA A 331 -3.28 6.31 16.25
CA ALA A 331 -3.14 7.69 15.82
C ALA A 331 -3.01 7.80 14.29
N LEU A 332 -2.17 6.96 13.68
CA LEU A 332 -2.01 6.90 12.24
C LEU A 332 -3.31 6.44 11.54
N MET A 333 -3.99 5.44 12.09
CA MET A 333 -5.26 4.95 11.55
C MET A 333 -6.36 6.00 11.68
N THR A 334 -6.43 6.74 12.78
CA THR A 334 -7.36 7.85 12.96
C THR A 334 -7.12 8.95 11.92
N LYS A 335 -5.86 9.33 11.72
CA LYS A 335 -5.47 10.31 10.69
C LYS A 335 -5.84 9.82 9.30
N THR A 336 -5.58 8.55 9.01
CA THR A 336 -5.88 7.95 7.70
C THR A 336 -7.38 7.86 7.48
N GLN A 337 -8.17 7.42 8.46
CA GLN A 337 -9.63 7.39 8.40
C GLN A 337 -10.22 8.76 8.02
N ARG A 338 -9.72 9.86 8.61
CA ARG A 338 -10.16 11.22 8.25
C ARG A 338 -9.82 11.58 6.81
N LEU A 339 -8.62 11.26 6.36
CA LEU A 339 -8.19 11.49 4.97
C LEU A 339 -9.06 10.69 4.00
N VAL A 340 -9.34 9.43 4.32
CA VAL A 340 -10.17 8.52 3.54
C VAL A 340 -11.60 9.02 3.44
N GLN A 341 -12.19 9.53 4.52
CA GLN A 341 -13.50 10.16 4.50
C GLN A 341 -13.53 11.37 3.56
N LEU A 342 -12.49 12.22 3.60
CA LEU A 342 -12.36 13.37 2.72
C LEU A 342 -12.19 12.95 1.25
N VAL A 343 -11.32 11.99 0.97
CA VAL A 343 -11.13 11.46 -0.39
C VAL A 343 -12.41 10.82 -0.90
N THR A 344 -13.11 10.03 -0.09
CA THR A 344 -14.42 9.43 -0.41
C THR A 344 -15.43 10.50 -0.82
N LEU A 345 -15.51 11.60 -0.07
CA LEU A 345 -16.37 12.74 -0.42
C LEU A 345 -15.95 13.39 -1.75
N LEU A 346 -14.66 13.56 -1.98
CA LEU A 346 -14.13 14.14 -3.22
C LEU A 346 -14.35 13.24 -4.44
N VAL A 347 -14.19 11.93 -4.31
CA VAL A 347 -14.47 10.96 -5.38
C VAL A 347 -15.98 10.86 -5.66
N ALA A 348 -16.84 11.18 -4.68
CA ALA A 348 -18.28 11.24 -4.90
C ALA A 348 -18.73 12.47 -5.72
N LEU A 349 -17.95 13.56 -5.78
CA LEU A 349 -18.34 14.80 -6.50
C LEU A 349 -18.71 14.55 -7.99
N PRO A 350 -17.91 13.82 -8.79
CA PRO A 350 -18.29 13.46 -10.16
C PRO A 350 -19.60 12.69 -10.26
N LEU A 351 -19.89 11.78 -9.31
CA LEU A 351 -21.17 11.06 -9.26
C LEU A 351 -22.33 11.98 -8.90
N LEU A 352 -22.14 12.89 -7.94
CA LEU A 352 -23.11 13.93 -7.63
C LEU A 352 -23.40 14.80 -8.86
N TRP A 353 -22.37 15.13 -9.64
CA TRP A 353 -22.55 15.86 -10.88
C TRP A 353 -23.35 15.06 -11.92
N LEU A 354 -23.06 13.77 -12.09
CA LEU A 354 -23.83 12.89 -12.96
C LEU A 354 -25.31 12.84 -12.55
N GLY A 355 -25.58 12.67 -11.25
CA GLY A 355 -26.94 12.72 -10.69
C GLY A 355 -27.61 14.07 -10.91
N TRP A 356 -26.85 15.18 -10.83
CA TRP A 356 -27.38 16.51 -11.07
C TRP A 356 -27.81 16.67 -12.52
N VAL A 357 -26.97 16.21 -13.47
CA VAL A 357 -27.30 16.23 -14.89
C VAL A 357 -28.54 15.40 -15.17
N LEU A 358 -28.66 14.22 -14.57
CA LEU A 358 -29.86 13.39 -14.62
C LEU A 358 -31.10 14.15 -14.14
N ALA A 359 -31.05 14.69 -12.92
CA ALA A 359 -32.17 15.42 -12.33
C ALA A 359 -32.57 16.62 -13.20
N ARG A 360 -31.61 17.38 -13.71
CA ARG A 360 -31.84 18.53 -14.60
C ARG A 360 -32.43 18.13 -15.96
N ASN A 361 -32.07 16.99 -16.51
CA ASN A 361 -32.65 16.51 -17.75
C ASN A 361 -34.10 16.05 -17.52
N MET A 362 -34.36 15.29 -16.47
CA MET A 362 -35.72 14.85 -16.13
C MET A 362 -36.65 16.01 -15.79
N SER A 363 -36.11 17.01 -15.11
CA SER A 363 -36.75 18.30 -14.81
C SER A 363 -37.39 18.93 -16.04
N SER A 364 -36.62 19.05 -17.13
CA SER A 364 -37.08 19.67 -18.37
C SER A 364 -38.28 18.92 -18.96
N LEU A 365 -38.30 17.59 -18.86
CA LEU A 365 -39.36 16.74 -19.40
C LEU A 365 -40.63 16.81 -18.57
N LEU A 366 -40.49 16.77 -17.23
CA LEU A 366 -41.60 16.90 -16.32
C LEU A 366 -42.32 18.23 -16.57
N VAL A 367 -41.54 19.30 -16.72
CA VAL A 367 -42.06 20.62 -17.05
C VAL A 367 -42.76 20.64 -18.41
N LEU A 368 -42.15 20.07 -19.45
CA LEU A 368 -42.73 20.05 -20.79
C LEU A 368 -44.04 19.26 -20.84
N ASN A 369 -44.09 18.08 -20.20
CA ASN A 369 -45.28 17.24 -20.14
C ASN A 369 -46.41 17.88 -19.32
N GLU A 370 -46.09 18.59 -18.25
CA GLU A 370 -47.08 19.22 -17.37
C GLU A 370 -47.39 20.68 -17.77
N ARG A 371 -46.69 21.26 -18.77
CA ARG A 371 -46.80 22.68 -19.17
C ARG A 371 -48.22 23.14 -19.43
N ARG A 372 -49.03 22.34 -20.14
CA ARG A 372 -50.43 22.68 -20.43
C ARG A 372 -51.32 22.60 -19.20
N LYS A 373 -51.10 21.64 -18.31
CA LYS A 373 -51.86 21.55 -17.06
C LYS A 373 -51.48 22.73 -16.16
N ILE A 374 -50.21 23.13 -16.15
CA ILE A 374 -49.74 24.34 -15.47
C ILE A 374 -50.42 25.58 -16.07
N GLY A 375 -50.45 25.71 -17.39
CA GLY A 375 -51.17 26.81 -18.07
C GLY A 375 -52.67 26.84 -17.77
N LEU A 376 -53.31 25.66 -17.71
CA LEU A 376 -54.72 25.52 -17.39
C LEU A 376 -55.01 25.84 -15.91
N ALA A 377 -54.10 25.50 -15.00
CA ALA A 377 -54.16 25.93 -13.61
C ALA A 377 -54.03 27.46 -13.47
N LEU A 378 -53.12 28.09 -14.22
CA LEU A 378 -52.95 29.54 -14.25
C LEU A 378 -54.20 30.25 -14.81
N ILE A 379 -54.81 29.70 -15.86
CA ILE A 379 -56.05 30.24 -16.45
C ILE A 379 -57.24 30.09 -15.49
N ARG A 380 -57.26 29.03 -14.67
CA ARG A 380 -58.26 28.85 -13.61
C ARG A 380 -58.03 29.77 -12.39
N GLY A 381 -57.11 30.73 -12.47
CA GLY A 381 -56.86 31.73 -11.42
C GLY A 381 -55.97 31.25 -10.29
N ILE A 382 -55.27 30.12 -10.43
CA ILE A 382 -54.34 29.65 -9.40
C ILE A 382 -53.07 30.51 -9.44
N PRO A 383 -52.69 31.20 -8.35
CA PRO A 383 -51.52 32.06 -8.37
C PRO A 383 -50.21 31.26 -8.49
N VAL A 384 -49.27 31.81 -9.24
CA VAL A 384 -47.93 31.23 -9.52
C VAL A 384 -47.16 30.95 -8.21
N THR A 385 -47.37 31.75 -7.18
CA THR A 385 -46.75 31.58 -5.84
C THR A 385 -47.21 30.29 -5.16
N ILE A 386 -48.49 29.93 -5.25
CA ILE A 386 -49.02 28.67 -4.71
C ILE A 386 -48.51 27.48 -5.53
N LEU A 387 -48.44 27.62 -6.85
CA LEU A 387 -47.93 26.54 -7.71
C LEU A 387 -46.44 26.29 -7.46
N SER A 388 -45.62 27.34 -7.42
CA SER A 388 -44.18 27.23 -7.17
C SER A 388 -43.86 26.79 -5.74
N SER A 389 -44.61 27.21 -4.72
CA SER A 389 -44.44 26.69 -3.35
C SER A 389 -44.81 25.21 -3.24
N THR A 390 -45.85 24.75 -3.95
CA THR A 390 -46.22 23.33 -3.98
C THR A 390 -45.13 22.48 -4.66
N LEU A 391 -44.52 22.98 -5.72
CA LEU A 391 -43.38 22.33 -6.37
C LEU A 391 -42.12 22.33 -5.49
N LEU A 392 -41.85 23.43 -4.79
CA LEU A 392 -40.74 23.52 -3.83
C LEU A 392 -40.91 22.50 -2.71
N PHE A 393 -42.11 22.40 -2.14
CA PHE A 393 -42.44 21.38 -1.14
C PHE A 393 -42.24 19.97 -1.69
N ALA A 394 -42.66 19.69 -2.92
CA ALA A 394 -42.45 18.38 -3.54
C ALA A 394 -40.98 18.05 -3.81
N LEU A 395 -40.17 19.04 -4.19
CA LEU A 395 -38.72 18.87 -4.34
C LEU A 395 -38.06 18.56 -2.99
N LEU A 396 -38.38 19.33 -1.96
CA LEU A 396 -37.84 19.13 -0.61
C LEU A 396 -38.28 17.79 -0.02
N ALA A 397 -39.58 17.50 -0.04
CA ALA A 397 -40.14 16.25 0.50
C ALA A 397 -39.62 15.04 -0.28
N GLY A 398 -39.55 15.13 -1.62
CA GLY A 398 -38.95 14.10 -2.45
C GLY A 398 -37.48 13.87 -2.09
N GLY A 399 -36.68 14.95 -2.01
CA GLY A 399 -35.27 14.89 -1.64
C GLY A 399 -35.03 14.25 -0.28
N ILE A 400 -35.79 14.64 0.75
CA ILE A 400 -35.66 14.12 2.12
C ILE A 400 -36.13 12.66 2.20
N LEU A 401 -37.33 12.33 1.69
CA LEU A 401 -37.84 10.95 1.71
C LEU A 401 -36.92 10.02 0.91
N GLY A 402 -36.48 10.47 -0.26
CA GLY A 402 -35.47 9.78 -1.05
C GLY A 402 -34.19 9.59 -0.27
N GLY A 403 -33.69 10.62 0.41
CA GLY A 403 -32.50 10.55 1.26
C GLY A 403 -32.64 9.54 2.39
N PHE A 404 -33.78 9.46 3.07
CA PHE A 404 -34.04 8.46 4.11
C PHE A 404 -34.03 7.03 3.57
N VAL A 405 -34.75 6.79 2.47
CA VAL A 405 -34.78 5.45 1.84
C VAL A 405 -33.39 5.08 1.31
N GLY A 406 -32.67 6.06 0.74
CA GLY A 406 -31.31 5.91 0.26
C GLY A 406 -30.35 5.56 1.39
N LEU A 407 -30.43 6.25 2.52
CA LEU A 407 -29.62 6.00 3.71
C LEU A 407 -29.89 4.58 4.24
N ALA A 408 -31.16 4.19 4.38
CA ALA A 408 -31.53 2.86 4.85
C ALA A 408 -31.03 1.76 3.91
N GLY A 409 -31.23 1.91 2.59
CA GLY A 409 -30.74 0.93 1.61
C GLY A 409 -29.22 0.89 1.53
N GLY A 410 -28.57 2.05 1.51
CA GLY A 410 -27.11 2.19 1.41
C GLY A 410 -26.37 1.73 2.67
N THR A 411 -27.04 1.65 3.82
CA THR A 411 -26.46 1.06 5.04
C THR A 411 -26.80 -0.42 5.19
N ALA A 412 -28.06 -0.82 4.96
CA ALA A 412 -28.49 -2.19 5.13
C ALA A 412 -27.85 -3.17 4.13
N ILE A 413 -27.71 -2.77 2.85
CA ILE A 413 -27.16 -3.66 1.82
C ILE A 413 -25.70 -4.03 2.12
N PRO A 414 -24.77 -3.09 2.38
CA PRO A 414 -23.40 -3.45 2.76
C PRO A 414 -23.33 -4.27 4.03
N VAL A 415 -24.08 -3.91 5.08
CA VAL A 415 -24.06 -4.65 6.35
C VAL A 415 -24.50 -6.10 6.15
N LEU A 416 -25.55 -6.34 5.36
CA LEU A 416 -25.99 -7.69 5.02
C LEU A 416 -24.91 -8.45 4.23
N PHE A 417 -24.29 -7.79 3.24
CA PHE A 417 -23.27 -8.40 2.39
C PHE A 417 -22.02 -8.82 3.19
N TYR A 418 -21.51 -7.95 4.07
CA TYR A 418 -20.32 -8.23 4.88
C TYR A 418 -20.60 -9.26 5.98
N ASN A 419 -21.78 -9.23 6.60
CA ASN A 419 -22.19 -10.24 7.57
C ASN A 419 -22.31 -11.63 6.92
N LEU A 420 -22.92 -11.73 5.73
CA LEU A 420 -22.93 -12.97 4.94
C LEU A 420 -21.53 -13.46 4.55
N SER A 421 -20.57 -12.55 4.49
CA SER A 421 -19.15 -12.83 4.21
C SER A 421 -18.34 -13.12 5.49
N GLY A 422 -18.99 -13.26 6.65
CA GLY A 422 -18.35 -13.62 7.92
C GLY A 422 -17.73 -12.48 8.72
N HIS A 423 -17.97 -11.21 8.36
CA HIS A 423 -17.45 -10.06 9.10
C HIS A 423 -18.38 -9.67 10.27
N THR A 424 -17.80 -9.06 11.30
CA THR A 424 -18.49 -8.59 12.51
C THR A 424 -19.46 -7.44 12.21
N THR A 425 -20.60 -7.42 12.91
CA THR A 425 -21.55 -6.30 12.75
C THR A 425 -21.02 -5.03 13.42
N PRO A 426 -21.23 -3.84 12.84
CA PRO A 426 -20.74 -2.59 13.41
C PRO A 426 -21.33 -2.36 14.80
N SER A 427 -20.52 -1.81 15.71
CA SER A 427 -20.95 -1.53 17.08
C SER A 427 -22.05 -0.46 17.13
N ALA A 428 -22.87 -0.49 18.18
CA ALA A 428 -23.89 0.54 18.39
C ALA A 428 -23.29 1.96 18.47
N GLY A 429 -22.07 2.09 19.00
CA GLY A 429 -21.33 3.35 19.07
C GLY A 429 -21.00 3.92 17.69
N PHE A 430 -20.66 3.07 16.72
CA PHE A 430 -20.43 3.47 15.34
C PHE A 430 -21.69 4.07 14.70
N PHE A 431 -22.85 3.43 14.88
CA PHE A 431 -24.12 3.96 14.37
C PHE A 431 -24.53 5.28 15.05
N LEU A 432 -24.28 5.42 16.36
CA LEU A 432 -24.57 6.65 17.11
C LEU A 432 -23.74 7.84 16.61
N ARG A 433 -22.44 7.66 16.34
CA ARG A 433 -21.59 8.72 15.75
C ARG A 433 -21.91 8.94 14.27
N GLY A 434 -22.17 7.85 13.56
CA GLY A 434 -22.66 7.86 12.18
C GLY A 434 -23.99 8.60 12.01
N PHE A 435 -24.74 8.85 13.09
CA PHE A 435 -26.00 9.59 13.05
C PHE A 435 -25.83 11.03 12.53
N ALA A 436 -24.73 11.69 12.87
CA ALA A 436 -24.43 13.03 12.34
C ALA A 436 -24.21 12.99 10.82
N PHE A 437 -23.47 12.01 10.33
CA PHE A 437 -23.28 11.77 8.89
C PHE A 437 -24.58 11.36 8.20
N ALA A 438 -25.41 10.54 8.84
CA ALA A 438 -26.72 10.14 8.37
C ALA A 438 -27.65 11.35 8.17
N ILE A 439 -27.74 12.24 9.16
CA ILE A 439 -28.46 13.51 9.03
C ILE A 439 -27.85 14.33 7.88
N GLY A 440 -26.52 14.44 7.85
CA GLY A 440 -25.79 15.15 6.81
C GLY A 440 -26.15 14.68 5.40
N PHE A 441 -26.20 13.36 5.17
CA PHE A 441 -26.56 12.77 3.88
C PHE A 441 -28.01 13.02 3.50
N VAL A 442 -28.95 12.92 4.44
CA VAL A 442 -30.37 13.22 4.18
C VAL A 442 -30.57 14.70 3.84
N VAL A 443 -29.91 15.60 4.59
CA VAL A 443 -29.91 17.05 4.31
C VAL A 443 -29.29 17.31 2.94
N LEU A 444 -28.17 16.68 2.62
CA LEU A 444 -27.52 16.79 1.32
C LEU A 444 -28.46 16.35 0.19
N GLY A 445 -29.21 15.26 0.36
CA GLY A 445 -30.23 14.81 -0.59
C GLY A 445 -31.33 15.85 -0.81
N GLY A 446 -31.80 16.50 0.26
CA GLY A 446 -32.74 17.61 0.19
C GLY A 446 -32.19 18.84 -0.53
N VAL A 447 -30.99 19.30 -0.17
CA VAL A 447 -30.29 20.42 -0.80
C VAL A 447 -30.03 20.14 -2.28
N PHE A 448 -29.58 18.93 -2.60
CA PHE A 448 -29.33 18.49 -3.95
C PHE A 448 -30.61 18.48 -4.81
N ALA A 449 -31.73 17.97 -4.27
CA ALA A 449 -33.02 18.00 -4.95
C ALA A 449 -33.51 19.43 -5.21
N LEU A 450 -33.31 20.34 -4.25
CA LEU A 450 -33.63 21.76 -4.41
C LEU A 450 -32.78 22.43 -5.49
N LEU A 451 -31.45 22.25 -5.43
CA LEU A 451 -30.52 22.89 -6.36
C LEU A 451 -30.72 22.40 -7.79
N SER A 452 -30.87 21.09 -8.00
CA SER A 452 -31.16 20.51 -9.31
C SER A 452 -32.58 20.82 -9.80
N GLY A 453 -33.54 20.99 -8.89
CA GLY A 453 -34.92 21.38 -9.15
C GLY A 453 -35.15 22.87 -9.36
N PHE A 454 -34.18 23.71 -9.03
CA PHE A 454 -34.32 25.17 -9.08
C PHE A 454 -34.68 25.70 -10.49
N GLY A 455 -34.22 25.00 -11.53
CA GLY A 455 -34.60 25.27 -12.92
C GLY A 455 -36.11 25.21 -13.17
N ILE A 456 -36.80 24.22 -12.58
CA ILE A 456 -38.28 24.08 -12.66
C ILE A 456 -38.94 25.30 -12.05
N LEU A 457 -38.52 25.64 -10.84
CA LEU A 457 -39.11 26.74 -10.08
C LEU A 457 -38.95 28.06 -10.83
N ARG A 458 -37.77 28.31 -11.40
CA ARG A 458 -37.50 29.50 -12.21
C ARG A 458 -38.33 29.51 -13.50
N TYR A 459 -38.49 28.37 -14.16
CA TYR A 459 -39.31 28.24 -15.37
C TYR A 459 -40.78 28.53 -15.08
N VAL A 460 -41.36 27.86 -14.07
CA VAL A 460 -42.77 28.03 -13.70
C VAL A 460 -43.08 29.46 -13.26
N ARG A 461 -42.14 30.12 -12.56
CA ARG A 461 -42.28 31.53 -12.15
C ARG A 461 -42.29 32.52 -13.32
N LYS A 462 -41.64 32.19 -14.43
CA LYS A 462 -41.58 33.04 -15.63
C LYS A 462 -42.67 32.72 -16.65
N LEU A 463 -43.40 31.62 -16.47
CA LEU A 463 -44.34 31.13 -17.46
C LEU A 463 -45.61 31.98 -17.51
N THR A 464 -45.89 32.59 -18.66
CA THR A 464 -47.16 33.31 -18.85
C THR A 464 -48.28 32.34 -19.27
N PRO A 465 -49.56 32.61 -18.93
CA PRO A 465 -50.69 31.77 -19.34
C PRO A 465 -50.79 31.56 -20.85
N ARG A 466 -50.47 32.61 -21.63
CA ARG A 466 -50.48 32.59 -23.10
C ARG A 466 -49.37 31.72 -23.66
N GLU A 467 -48.15 31.82 -23.13
CA GLU A 467 -47.05 30.93 -23.51
C GLU A 467 -47.32 29.49 -23.09
N ALA A 468 -47.90 29.24 -21.93
CA ALA A 468 -48.21 27.89 -21.46
C ALA A 468 -49.25 27.16 -22.34
N MET A 469 -50.16 27.91 -22.96
CA MET A 469 -51.18 27.40 -23.89
C MET A 469 -50.76 27.42 -25.37
N ALA A 470 -49.74 28.21 -25.74
CA ALA A 470 -49.27 28.32 -27.11
C ALA A 470 -48.82 26.97 -27.69
N ARG A 471 -49.22 26.69 -28.93
CA ARG A 471 -48.73 25.53 -29.72
C ARG A 471 -47.33 25.84 -30.25
N VAL A 472 -46.34 25.84 -29.38
CA VAL A 472 -44.95 25.91 -29.84
C VAL A 472 -44.58 24.52 -30.36
N SER A 473 -44.25 24.42 -31.66
CA SER A 473 -43.59 23.24 -32.21
C SER A 473 -42.25 23.11 -31.50
N GLU A 474 -42.01 22.00 -30.80
CA GLU A 474 -40.75 21.75 -30.06
C GLU A 474 -39.51 21.94 -30.95
N ALA A 475 -39.67 21.73 -32.26
CA ALA A 475 -38.64 21.97 -33.28
C ALA A 475 -38.25 23.45 -33.42
N ASP A 476 -39.18 24.41 -33.29
CA ASP A 476 -38.90 25.84 -33.51
C ASP A 476 -38.18 26.47 -32.30
N SER A 477 -38.49 26.03 -31.07
CA SER A 477 -37.79 26.49 -29.87
C SER A 477 -36.39 25.89 -29.71
N GLU A 478 -36.17 24.63 -30.09
CA GLU A 478 -34.81 24.03 -30.06
C GLU A 478 -33.93 24.53 -31.21
N ALA A 479 -34.51 24.79 -32.39
CA ALA A 479 -33.79 25.43 -33.51
C ALA A 479 -33.29 26.83 -33.14
N HIS A 480 -34.07 27.63 -32.39
CA HIS A 480 -33.62 28.94 -31.90
C HIS A 480 -32.62 28.84 -30.71
N ALA A 481 -32.73 27.82 -29.86
CA ALA A 481 -31.79 27.56 -28.76
C ALA A 481 -30.46 26.89 -29.20
N SER A 482 -30.33 26.56 -30.48
CA SER A 482 -29.13 25.93 -31.06
C SER A 482 -27.97 26.90 -31.29
N ARG A 483 -28.18 28.23 -31.20
CA ARG A 483 -27.09 29.22 -31.20
C ARG A 483 -26.32 29.12 -29.88
N VAL A 484 -25.26 28.33 -29.91
CA VAL A 484 -24.28 28.23 -28.82
C VAL A 484 -23.70 29.63 -28.56
N THR A 485 -23.89 30.16 -27.34
CA THR A 485 -23.33 31.46 -26.95
C THR A 485 -21.81 31.39 -26.93
N PHE A 486 -21.12 32.46 -27.32
CA PHE A 486 -19.66 32.55 -27.29
C PHE A 486 -19.08 32.16 -25.92
N SER A 487 -19.73 32.57 -24.82
CA SER A 487 -19.33 32.20 -23.46
C SER A 487 -19.37 30.69 -23.18
N TYR A 488 -20.29 29.95 -23.79
CA TYR A 488 -20.35 28.49 -23.62
C TYR A 488 -19.18 27.81 -24.32
N ILE A 489 -18.75 28.33 -25.47
CA ILE A 489 -17.59 27.81 -26.22
C ILE A 489 -16.31 28.07 -25.43
N THR A 490 -16.12 29.29 -24.91
CA THR A 490 -14.92 29.61 -24.11
C THR A 490 -14.84 28.76 -22.85
N VAL A 491 -15.95 28.57 -22.12
CA VAL A 491 -15.99 27.67 -20.96
C VAL A 491 -15.69 26.22 -21.36
N SER A 492 -16.20 25.75 -22.51
CA SER A 492 -15.92 24.40 -23.00
C SER A 492 -14.44 24.22 -23.37
N LEU A 493 -13.81 25.23 -23.98
CA LEU A 493 -12.37 25.20 -24.31
C LEU A 493 -11.50 25.21 -23.05
N ILE A 494 -11.83 26.05 -22.06
CA ILE A 494 -11.11 26.09 -20.78
C ILE A 494 -11.25 24.74 -20.06
N ALA A 495 -12.45 24.17 -20.02
CA ALA A 495 -12.69 22.85 -19.41
C ALA A 495 -11.91 21.74 -20.14
N LEU A 496 -11.85 21.78 -21.48
CA LEU A 496 -11.05 20.82 -22.25
C LEU A 496 -9.55 20.98 -21.97
N ALA A 497 -9.04 22.22 -21.91
CA ALA A 497 -7.64 22.49 -21.65
C ALA A 497 -7.23 22.04 -20.24
N LEU A 498 -8.03 22.36 -19.22
CA LEU A 498 -7.78 21.94 -17.83
C LEU A 498 -7.88 20.42 -17.67
N GLY A 499 -8.91 19.80 -18.23
CA GLY A 499 -9.05 18.35 -18.18
C GLY A 499 -7.95 17.62 -18.97
N GLY A 500 -7.59 18.14 -20.14
CA GLY A 500 -6.53 17.59 -20.99
C GLY A 500 -5.16 17.74 -20.36
N TYR A 501 -4.85 18.89 -19.76
CA TYR A 501 -3.65 19.10 -18.96
C TYR A 501 -3.54 18.05 -17.87
N LYS A 502 -4.64 17.77 -17.16
CA LYS A 502 -4.62 16.82 -16.04
C LYS A 502 -4.43 15.38 -16.48
N ILE A 503 -5.11 14.97 -17.55
CA ILE A 503 -4.94 13.63 -18.10
C ILE A 503 -3.50 13.46 -18.63
N ALA A 504 -2.95 14.50 -19.27
CA ALA A 504 -1.57 14.48 -19.73
C ALA A 504 -0.56 14.38 -18.57
N SER A 505 -0.76 15.12 -17.48
CA SER A 505 0.12 15.03 -16.30
C SER A 505 0.05 13.68 -15.62
N TRP A 506 -1.13 13.05 -15.57
CA TRP A 506 -1.30 11.68 -15.11
C TRP A 506 -0.55 10.65 -15.98
N ILE A 507 -0.64 10.77 -17.31
CA ILE A 507 0.06 9.85 -18.23
C ILE A 507 1.57 10.03 -18.17
N ALA A 508 2.03 11.27 -17.99
CA ALA A 508 3.45 11.59 -17.87
C ALA A 508 4.03 11.19 -16.52
N GLY A 509 3.19 10.92 -15.51
CA GLY A 509 3.63 10.61 -14.15
C GLY A 509 4.34 11.78 -13.45
N VAL A 510 4.26 13.00 -13.97
CA VAL A 510 4.91 14.20 -13.41
C VAL A 510 3.97 15.39 -13.52
N PRO A 511 3.84 16.23 -12.46
CA PRO A 511 3.10 17.48 -12.55
C PRO A 511 3.78 18.44 -13.55
N LEU A 512 3.25 18.50 -14.77
CA LEU A 512 3.80 19.27 -15.90
C LEU A 512 4.01 20.77 -15.59
N ALA A 513 3.22 21.34 -14.67
CA ALA A 513 3.33 22.75 -14.29
C ALA A 513 4.20 23.02 -13.04
N ALA A 514 4.70 21.99 -12.35
CA ALA A 514 5.45 22.17 -11.10
C ALA A 514 6.71 23.01 -11.31
N GLY A 515 7.49 22.75 -12.36
CA GLY A 515 8.72 23.51 -12.65
C GLY A 515 8.48 24.95 -13.13
N LEU A 516 7.30 25.25 -13.69
CA LEU A 516 6.99 26.56 -14.28
C LEU A 516 6.33 27.51 -13.26
N LEU A 517 5.55 26.97 -12.32
CA LEU A 517 4.81 27.75 -11.32
C LEU A 517 5.54 27.89 -9.98
N GLN A 518 6.58 27.11 -9.70
CA GLN A 518 7.39 27.22 -8.48
C GLN A 518 8.08 28.59 -8.33
N ASN A 519 8.37 29.27 -9.44
CA ASN A 519 9.02 30.59 -9.42
C ASN A 519 8.10 31.75 -9.01
N ILE A 520 6.81 31.49 -8.75
CA ILE A 520 5.83 32.52 -8.37
C ILE A 520 5.24 32.18 -7.00
N GLU A 521 5.75 32.79 -5.92
CA GLU A 521 5.39 32.48 -4.53
C GLU A 521 3.87 32.50 -4.25
N SER A 522 3.14 33.43 -4.87
CA SER A 522 1.69 33.56 -4.70
C SER A 522 0.91 32.41 -5.35
N LEU A 523 1.39 31.88 -6.47
CA LEU A 523 0.80 30.73 -7.15
C LEU A 523 1.25 29.41 -6.54
N ALA A 524 2.45 29.33 -5.96
CA ALA A 524 2.96 28.15 -5.28
C ALA A 524 2.06 27.69 -4.12
N ARG A 525 1.38 28.62 -3.42
CA ARG A 525 0.47 28.29 -2.31
C ARG A 525 -0.89 27.74 -2.77
N ILE A 526 -1.38 28.16 -3.93
CA ILE A 526 -2.70 27.78 -4.47
C ILE A 526 -2.58 26.55 -5.39
N TYR A 527 -1.43 26.37 -6.04
CA TYR A 527 -1.12 25.27 -6.95
C TYR A 527 -1.47 23.87 -6.41
N PRO A 528 -1.07 23.48 -5.18
CA PRO A 528 -1.41 22.15 -4.67
C PRO A 528 -2.91 21.96 -4.48
N ILE A 529 -3.65 23.02 -4.10
CA ILE A 529 -5.10 22.97 -3.92
C ILE A 529 -5.78 22.80 -5.29
N SER A 530 -5.35 23.56 -6.29
CA SER A 530 -5.92 23.49 -7.64
C SER A 530 -5.63 22.15 -8.32
N GLU A 531 -4.42 21.61 -8.18
CA GLU A 531 -4.06 20.25 -8.63
C GLU A 531 -4.92 19.19 -7.96
N ASN A 532 -5.14 19.30 -6.64
CA ASN A 532 -5.96 18.36 -5.90
C ASN A 532 -7.43 18.40 -6.34
N ILE A 533 -8.01 19.58 -6.59
CA ILE A 533 -9.37 19.67 -7.15
C ILE A 533 -9.41 19.06 -8.55
N LEU A 534 -8.38 19.33 -9.36
CA LEU A 534 -8.30 18.85 -10.73
C LEU A 534 -8.12 17.33 -10.81
N ASN A 535 -7.50 16.70 -9.80
CA ASN A 535 -7.44 15.23 -9.68
C ASN A 535 -8.84 14.58 -9.72
N PHE A 536 -9.87 15.24 -9.20
CA PHE A 536 -11.23 14.69 -9.21
C PHE A 536 -12.09 15.24 -10.36
N ALA A 537 -11.84 16.48 -10.78
CA ALA A 537 -12.64 17.15 -11.80
C ALA A 537 -12.10 16.98 -13.24
N GLY A 538 -10.88 16.50 -13.42
CA GLY A 538 -10.18 16.48 -14.73
C GLY A 538 -10.95 15.74 -15.82
N VAL A 539 -11.34 14.49 -15.58
CA VAL A 539 -12.10 13.68 -16.55
C VAL A 539 -13.49 14.26 -16.85
N PRO A 540 -14.30 14.63 -15.84
CA PRO A 540 -15.56 15.31 -16.07
C PRO A 540 -15.42 16.62 -16.87
N LEU A 541 -14.41 17.45 -16.59
CA LEU A 541 -14.13 18.69 -17.33
C LEU A 541 -13.71 18.42 -18.77
N PHE A 542 -12.86 17.41 -19.00
CA PHE A 542 -12.45 17.01 -20.34
C PHE A 542 -13.64 16.58 -21.19
N LEU A 543 -14.50 15.71 -20.65
CA LEU A 543 -15.72 15.27 -21.34
C LEU A 543 -16.68 16.42 -21.60
N PHE A 544 -16.84 17.33 -20.62
CA PHE A 544 -17.70 18.49 -20.78
C PHE A 544 -17.20 19.40 -21.91
N GLY A 545 -15.89 19.67 -21.95
CA GLY A 545 -15.27 20.46 -23.00
C GLY A 545 -15.36 19.81 -24.38
N LEU A 546 -15.06 18.52 -24.47
CA LEU A 546 -15.14 17.74 -25.71
C LEU A 546 -16.56 17.75 -26.26
N THR A 547 -17.54 17.39 -25.44
CA THR A 547 -18.95 17.35 -25.85
C THR A 547 -19.51 18.74 -26.17
N GLY A 548 -19.09 19.77 -25.43
CA GLY A 548 -19.39 21.17 -25.73
C GLY A 548 -18.91 21.62 -27.12
N LEU A 549 -17.71 21.19 -27.53
CA LEU A 549 -17.17 21.46 -28.87
C LEU A 549 -17.88 20.68 -29.97
N LEU A 550 -18.25 19.41 -29.71
CA LEU A 550 -19.08 18.63 -30.64
C LEU A 550 -20.41 19.34 -30.92
N ARG A 551 -21.04 19.93 -29.90
CA ARG A 551 -22.28 20.71 -30.07
C ARG A 551 -22.11 21.89 -31.01
N TRP A 552 -20.94 22.55 -30.99
CA TRP A 552 -20.63 23.65 -31.90
C TRP A 552 -20.46 23.18 -33.35
N ARG A 553 -19.89 22.00 -33.57
CA ARG A 553 -19.66 21.41 -34.91
C ARG A 553 -20.75 20.40 -35.30
N VAL A 554 -21.99 20.86 -35.45
CA VAL A 554 -23.15 20.02 -35.80
C VAL A 554 -22.95 19.17 -37.07
N LYS A 555 -22.17 19.65 -38.05
CA LYS A 555 -21.82 18.87 -39.27
C LYS A 555 -21.02 17.59 -38.97
N TRP A 556 -20.19 17.61 -37.93
CA TRP A 556 -19.41 16.44 -37.49
C TRP A 556 -20.33 15.40 -36.85
N ILE A 557 -21.26 15.86 -36.01
CA ILE A 557 -22.32 15.02 -35.43
C ILE A 557 -23.14 14.35 -36.53
N GLN A 558 -23.59 15.12 -37.53
CA GLN A 558 -24.37 14.59 -38.64
C GLN A 558 -23.60 13.52 -39.42
N SER A 559 -22.35 13.80 -39.79
CA SER A 559 -21.53 12.89 -40.59
C SER A 559 -21.21 11.61 -39.80
N GLY A 560 -20.69 11.74 -38.58
CA GLY A 560 -20.32 10.61 -37.73
C GLY A 560 -21.51 9.73 -37.35
N LEU A 561 -22.64 10.31 -36.95
CA LEU A 561 -23.85 9.52 -36.63
C LEU A 561 -24.48 8.90 -37.88
N SER A 562 -24.43 9.56 -39.04
CA SER A 562 -24.95 8.95 -40.27
C SER A 562 -24.18 7.68 -40.69
N ILE A 563 -22.88 7.62 -40.40
CA ILE A 563 -22.05 6.43 -40.63
C ILE A 563 -22.36 5.36 -39.57
N ALA A 564 -22.42 5.75 -38.30
CA ALA A 564 -22.68 4.81 -37.21
C ALA A 564 -24.11 4.23 -37.20
N THR A 565 -25.09 4.95 -37.76
CA THR A 565 -26.48 4.47 -37.92
C THR A 565 -26.67 3.57 -39.15
N ALA A 566 -25.74 3.58 -40.11
CA ALA A 566 -25.80 2.78 -41.34
C ALA A 566 -26.00 1.27 -41.14
N PRO A 567 -25.27 0.58 -40.24
CA PRO A 567 -25.45 -0.86 -40.02
C PRO A 567 -26.84 -1.23 -39.45
N ILE A 568 -27.50 -0.30 -38.73
CA ILE A 568 -28.78 -0.58 -38.07
C ILE A 568 -29.98 -0.26 -38.98
N VAL A 569 -29.94 0.89 -39.67
CA VAL A 569 -31.10 1.43 -40.41
C VAL A 569 -30.97 1.24 -41.94
N GLY A 570 -29.79 0.88 -42.44
CA GLY A 570 -29.54 0.71 -43.88
C GLY A 570 -29.78 2.01 -44.65
N ARG A 571 -30.61 1.98 -45.70
CA ARG A 571 -30.81 3.09 -46.64
C ARG A 571 -31.37 4.40 -46.03
N MET A 572 -31.94 4.37 -44.82
CA MET A 572 -32.42 5.59 -44.14
C MET A 572 -31.41 6.21 -43.15
N HIS A 573 -30.15 5.79 -43.18
CA HIS A 573 -29.12 6.33 -42.29
C HIS A 573 -28.95 7.85 -42.42
N TRP A 574 -29.11 8.40 -43.64
CA TRP A 574 -29.13 9.86 -43.88
C TRP A 574 -30.25 10.56 -43.08
N PHE A 575 -31.46 9.99 -43.07
CA PHE A 575 -32.60 10.55 -42.35
C PHE A 575 -32.38 10.50 -40.83
N ALA A 576 -31.89 9.37 -40.32
CA ALA A 576 -31.55 9.22 -38.91
C ALA A 576 -30.47 10.24 -38.48
N GLY A 577 -29.40 10.36 -39.26
CA GLY A 577 -28.32 11.32 -39.02
C GLY A 577 -28.79 12.78 -39.07
N GLN A 578 -29.64 13.14 -40.03
CA GLN A 578 -30.18 14.49 -40.16
C GLN A 578 -31.15 14.82 -39.01
N HIS A 579 -32.00 13.88 -38.60
CA HIS A 579 -32.91 14.07 -37.46
C HIS A 579 -32.13 14.21 -36.13
N LEU A 580 -31.06 13.44 -35.94
CA LEU A 580 -30.17 13.56 -34.78
C LEU A 580 -29.42 14.91 -34.78
N ALA A 581 -28.95 15.36 -35.93
CA ALA A 581 -28.25 16.64 -36.08
C ALA A 581 -29.14 17.86 -35.76
N LEU A 582 -30.41 17.82 -36.15
CA LEU A 582 -31.40 18.86 -35.82
C LEU A 582 -31.62 18.99 -34.31
N ARG A 583 -31.36 17.93 -33.54
CA ARG A 583 -31.48 17.90 -32.07
C ARG A 583 -30.13 17.70 -31.39
N SER A 584 -29.10 18.35 -31.92
CA SER A 584 -27.70 18.23 -31.46
C SER A 584 -27.53 18.38 -29.95
N GLY A 585 -28.28 19.28 -29.29
CA GLY A 585 -28.19 19.46 -27.85
C GLY A 585 -28.51 18.19 -27.05
N ARG A 586 -29.57 17.46 -27.44
CA ARG A 586 -29.99 16.23 -26.74
C ARG A 586 -29.03 15.08 -27.01
N VAL A 587 -28.62 14.94 -28.27
CA VAL A 587 -27.64 13.93 -28.71
C VAL A 587 -26.32 14.09 -27.96
N VAL A 588 -25.81 15.31 -27.87
CA VAL A 588 -24.58 15.62 -27.13
C VAL A 588 -24.75 15.34 -25.64
N THR A 589 -25.93 15.60 -25.07
CA THR A 589 -26.20 15.32 -23.66
C THR A 589 -26.21 13.81 -23.38
N VAL A 590 -26.83 13.01 -24.25
CA VAL A 590 -26.80 11.55 -24.16
C VAL A 590 -25.36 11.05 -24.25
N LEU A 591 -24.61 11.55 -25.23
CA LEU A 591 -23.21 11.17 -25.46
C LEU A 591 -22.33 11.54 -24.26
N PHE A 592 -22.48 12.75 -23.71
CA PHE A 592 -21.78 13.19 -22.50
C PHE A 592 -22.10 12.30 -21.30
N VAL A 593 -23.38 12.06 -21.04
CA VAL A 593 -23.82 11.25 -19.88
C VAL A 593 -23.33 9.82 -20.01
N ALA A 594 -23.43 9.20 -21.19
CA ALA A 594 -22.93 7.86 -21.43
C ALA A 594 -21.40 7.78 -21.31
N ALA A 595 -20.66 8.78 -21.84
CA ALA A 595 -19.21 8.84 -21.71
C ALA A 595 -18.77 9.03 -20.26
N LEU A 596 -19.40 9.96 -19.54
CA LEU A 596 -19.10 10.27 -18.14
C LEU A 596 -19.38 9.06 -17.25
N ALA A 597 -20.55 8.46 -17.41
CA ALA A 597 -20.93 7.21 -16.76
C ALA A 597 -19.86 6.12 -16.91
N MET A 598 -19.48 5.84 -18.16
CA MET A 598 -18.56 4.76 -18.46
C MET A 598 -17.15 5.08 -17.97
N SER A 599 -16.69 6.33 -18.12
CA SER A 599 -15.39 6.76 -17.61
C SER A 599 -15.32 6.71 -16.08
N LEU A 600 -16.37 7.12 -15.37
CA LEU A 600 -16.40 7.08 -13.90
C LEU A 600 -16.46 5.64 -13.36
N THR A 601 -17.02 4.72 -14.14
CA THR A 601 -17.09 3.31 -13.75
C THR A 601 -15.74 2.61 -13.97
N LEU A 602 -15.09 2.86 -15.12
CA LEU A 602 -13.84 2.20 -15.47
C LEU A 602 -12.59 2.83 -14.88
N LEU A 603 -12.55 4.16 -14.73
CA LEU A 603 -11.35 4.87 -14.26
C LEU A 603 -10.86 4.32 -12.92
N PRO A 604 -11.72 4.18 -11.89
CA PRO A 604 -11.25 3.66 -10.61
C PRO A 604 -10.82 2.20 -10.75
N GLN A 605 -11.57 1.39 -11.49
CA GLN A 605 -11.27 -0.03 -11.68
C GLN A 605 -9.91 -0.26 -12.36
N VAL A 606 -9.66 0.39 -13.50
CA VAL A 606 -8.39 0.27 -14.23
C VAL A 606 -7.22 0.81 -13.41
N ALA A 607 -7.44 1.89 -12.64
CA ALA A 607 -6.42 2.43 -11.74
C ALA A 607 -6.05 1.42 -10.65
N ALA A 608 -7.04 0.78 -10.01
CA ALA A 608 -6.84 -0.27 -9.02
C ALA A 608 -6.09 -1.46 -9.60
N ASP A 609 -6.57 -1.99 -10.74
CA ASP A 609 -6.03 -3.19 -11.35
C ASP A 609 -4.59 -2.99 -11.81
N SER A 610 -4.28 -1.81 -12.37
CA SER A 610 -2.92 -1.45 -12.80
C SER A 610 -1.99 -1.25 -11.60
N PHE A 611 -2.48 -0.57 -10.54
CA PHE A 611 -1.74 -0.40 -9.29
C PHE A 611 -1.44 -1.75 -8.63
N TYR A 612 -2.46 -2.57 -8.40
CA TYR A 612 -2.35 -3.89 -7.80
C TYR A 612 -1.50 -4.83 -8.66
N GLY A 613 -1.62 -4.77 -9.98
CA GLY A 613 -0.77 -5.53 -10.89
C GLY A 613 0.72 -5.19 -10.77
N ARG A 614 1.09 -3.93 -10.50
CA ARG A 614 2.48 -3.56 -10.20
C ARG A 614 2.93 -4.08 -8.83
N VAL A 615 2.05 -4.05 -7.83
CA VAL A 615 2.32 -4.62 -6.51
C VAL A 615 2.57 -6.13 -6.60
N LEU A 616 1.67 -6.87 -7.26
CA LEU A 616 1.77 -8.31 -7.45
C LEU A 616 3.05 -8.71 -8.19
N ARG A 617 3.41 -7.98 -9.24
CA ARG A 617 4.69 -8.19 -9.94
C ARG A 617 5.88 -7.91 -9.01
N GLY A 618 5.80 -6.89 -8.15
CA GLY A 618 6.81 -6.63 -7.11
C GLY A 618 6.95 -7.79 -6.12
N VAL A 619 5.85 -8.41 -5.70
CA VAL A 619 5.86 -9.63 -4.88
C VAL A 619 6.49 -10.79 -5.63
N GLN A 620 6.12 -11.00 -6.89
CA GLN A 620 6.71 -12.06 -7.73
C GLN A 620 8.22 -11.84 -7.94
N THR A 621 8.67 -10.61 -8.15
CA THR A 621 10.09 -10.27 -8.26
C THR A 621 10.82 -10.45 -6.92
N SER A 622 10.18 -10.17 -5.78
CA SER A 622 10.75 -10.37 -4.44
C SER A 622 10.94 -11.86 -4.11
N VAL A 623 9.89 -12.67 -4.30
CA VAL A 623 9.95 -14.13 -4.09
C VAL A 623 10.80 -14.81 -5.18
N GLY A 624 10.88 -14.21 -6.37
CA GLY A 624 11.61 -14.71 -7.52
C GLY A 624 10.88 -15.84 -8.26
N GLY A 625 10.30 -16.80 -7.54
CA GLY A 625 9.60 -17.96 -8.11
C GLY A 625 8.21 -18.17 -7.51
N ASP A 626 7.79 -19.43 -7.47
CA ASP A 626 6.57 -19.83 -6.74
C ASP A 626 6.87 -20.02 -5.24
N LEU A 627 8.07 -20.54 -4.95
CA LEU A 627 8.57 -20.83 -3.62
C LEU A 627 10.02 -20.32 -3.50
N HIS A 628 10.33 -19.75 -2.34
CA HIS A 628 11.61 -19.15 -1.97
C HIS A 628 12.02 -19.74 -0.63
N ILE A 629 13.16 -20.43 -0.61
CA ILE A 629 13.64 -21.16 0.55
C ILE A 629 15.03 -20.63 0.91
N GLU A 630 15.16 -20.08 2.11
CA GLU A 630 16.44 -19.57 2.63
C GLU A 630 17.07 -20.58 3.58
N PHE A 631 18.37 -20.78 3.43
CA PHE A 631 19.21 -21.55 4.35
C PHE A 631 20.39 -20.71 4.80
N ASN A 632 20.80 -20.90 6.06
CA ASN A 632 22.06 -20.38 6.53
C ASN A 632 23.22 -21.22 5.94
N MET A 633 24.16 -20.57 5.26
CA MET A 633 25.26 -21.28 4.59
C MET A 633 26.22 -21.94 5.58
N THR A 634 26.35 -21.41 6.79
CA THR A 634 27.17 -22.03 7.84
C THR A 634 26.61 -23.39 8.26
N GLU A 635 25.29 -23.58 8.24
CA GLU A 635 24.63 -24.84 8.59
C GLU A 635 24.70 -25.89 7.48
N ILE A 636 24.82 -25.43 6.23
CA ILE A 636 25.01 -26.31 5.06
C ILE A 636 26.46 -26.80 4.98
N GLY A 637 27.41 -26.00 5.50
CA GLY A 637 28.85 -26.26 5.50
C GLY A 637 29.36 -27.00 6.74
N ASP A 638 30.56 -26.65 7.17
CA ASP A 638 31.27 -27.23 8.32
C ASP A 638 30.78 -26.72 9.69
N GLY A 639 29.79 -25.82 9.72
CA GLY A 639 29.27 -25.20 10.93
C GLY A 639 30.10 -24.01 11.42
N GLU A 640 31.15 -23.61 10.70
CA GLU A 640 32.06 -22.54 11.11
C GLU A 640 32.05 -21.39 10.09
N SER A 641 31.76 -20.16 10.53
CA SER A 641 31.93 -18.99 9.65
C SER A 641 33.39 -18.53 9.70
N ARG A 642 34.11 -18.69 8.58
CA ARG A 642 35.53 -18.30 8.48
C ARG A 642 35.76 -17.43 7.26
N THR A 643 36.67 -16.46 7.34
CA THR A 643 37.08 -15.76 6.12
C THR A 643 37.99 -16.71 5.31
N LYS A 644 37.51 -17.19 4.17
CA LYS A 644 38.25 -18.05 3.25
C LYS A 644 38.15 -17.48 1.82
N PRO A 645 39.08 -17.81 0.91
CA PRO A 645 38.90 -17.55 -0.51
C PRO A 645 37.60 -18.15 -1.03
N LEU A 646 36.89 -17.43 -1.90
CA LEU A 646 35.59 -17.85 -2.44
C LEU A 646 35.62 -19.25 -3.08
N SER A 647 36.74 -19.62 -3.74
CA SER A 647 36.95 -20.93 -4.35
C SER A 647 36.98 -22.09 -3.35
N GLU A 648 37.39 -21.87 -2.10
CA GLU A 648 37.35 -22.91 -1.06
C GLU A 648 35.91 -23.20 -0.63
N TYR A 649 35.10 -22.15 -0.46
CA TYR A 649 33.68 -22.30 -0.13
C TYR A 649 32.86 -22.99 -1.20
N GLU A 650 33.17 -22.72 -2.49
CA GLU A 650 32.55 -23.45 -3.59
C GLU A 650 32.77 -24.96 -3.45
N ASN A 651 34.00 -25.39 -3.17
CA ASN A 651 34.32 -26.81 -3.00
C ASN A 651 33.64 -27.44 -1.79
N GLU A 652 33.56 -26.73 -0.66
CA GLU A 652 32.96 -27.23 0.59
C GLU A 652 31.43 -27.34 0.50
N LEU A 653 30.77 -26.37 -0.14
CA LEU A 653 29.30 -26.29 -0.15
C LEU A 653 28.64 -27.05 -1.31
N THR A 654 29.39 -27.35 -2.38
CA THR A 654 28.84 -27.96 -3.61
C THR A 654 28.05 -29.24 -3.33
N SER A 655 28.57 -30.17 -2.52
CA SER A 655 27.88 -31.44 -2.25
C SER A 655 26.57 -31.25 -1.47
N SER A 656 26.56 -30.40 -0.45
CA SER A 656 25.38 -30.15 0.38
C SER A 656 24.31 -29.38 -0.40
N MET A 657 24.73 -28.40 -1.21
CA MET A 657 23.82 -27.66 -2.09
C MET A 657 23.18 -28.55 -3.16
N LEU A 658 23.95 -29.46 -3.76
CA LEU A 658 23.43 -30.46 -4.69
C LEU A 658 22.43 -31.40 -4.01
N ALA A 659 22.68 -31.84 -2.77
CA ALA A 659 21.75 -32.69 -2.03
C ALA A 659 20.40 -32.01 -1.76
N ILE A 660 20.41 -30.71 -1.40
CA ILE A 660 19.19 -29.90 -1.24
C ILE A 660 18.47 -29.76 -2.59
N GLN A 661 19.21 -29.44 -3.66
CA GLN A 661 18.64 -29.28 -4.99
C GLN A 661 18.02 -30.59 -5.50
N GLU A 662 18.68 -31.74 -5.30
CA GLU A 662 18.13 -33.05 -5.63
C GLU A 662 16.92 -33.39 -4.77
N GLY A 663 16.93 -33.03 -3.48
CA GLY A 663 15.78 -33.16 -2.58
C GLY A 663 14.56 -32.41 -3.11
N LEU A 664 14.74 -31.17 -3.57
CA LEU A 664 13.70 -30.39 -4.22
C LEU A 664 13.28 -31.00 -5.56
N GLN A 665 14.20 -31.47 -6.39
CA GLN A 665 13.88 -32.05 -7.70
C GLN A 665 13.21 -33.43 -7.64
N LYS A 666 13.33 -34.16 -6.51
CA LYS A 666 12.61 -35.42 -6.29
C LYS A 666 11.10 -35.22 -6.22
N ASP A 667 10.63 -34.04 -5.84
CA ASP A 667 9.20 -33.73 -5.87
C ASP A 667 8.73 -33.54 -7.32
N SER A 668 7.85 -34.43 -7.78
CA SER A 668 7.27 -34.41 -9.12
C SER A 668 6.55 -33.10 -9.49
N ARG A 669 6.19 -32.27 -8.51
CA ARG A 669 5.51 -30.97 -8.69
C ARG A 669 6.47 -29.85 -9.08
N ILE A 670 7.77 -30.01 -8.83
CA ILE A 670 8.79 -28.99 -9.13
C ILE A 670 9.21 -29.09 -10.61
N SER A 671 9.33 -27.93 -11.28
CA SER A 671 9.72 -27.82 -12.69
C SER A 671 11.18 -27.42 -12.83
N SER A 672 11.62 -26.41 -12.09
CA SER A 672 13.01 -25.95 -12.06
C SER A 672 13.39 -25.37 -10.70
N VAL A 673 14.68 -25.41 -10.39
CA VAL A 673 15.28 -24.88 -9.16
C VAL A 673 16.56 -24.14 -9.55
N THR A 674 16.72 -22.92 -9.06
CA THR A 674 17.97 -22.16 -9.17
C THR A 674 18.39 -21.68 -7.80
N THR A 675 19.68 -21.36 -7.65
CA THR A 675 20.24 -20.95 -6.37
C THR A 675 20.99 -19.64 -6.50
N ILE A 676 20.84 -18.77 -5.50
CA ILE A 676 21.66 -17.59 -5.30
C ILE A 676 22.44 -17.81 -4.01
N GLN A 677 23.76 -17.73 -4.07
CA GLN A 677 24.62 -17.80 -2.90
C GLN A 677 25.01 -16.39 -2.48
N GLN A 678 24.82 -16.06 -1.21
CA GLN A 678 25.13 -14.75 -0.65
C GLN A 678 26.35 -14.84 0.24
N PHE A 679 27.34 -14.02 -0.09
CA PHE A 679 28.58 -13.87 0.66
C PHE A 679 28.78 -12.43 1.08
N ILE A 680 29.45 -12.22 2.19
CA ILE A 680 29.82 -10.88 2.66
C ILE A 680 31.30 -10.66 2.35
N VAL A 681 31.58 -9.62 1.56
CA VAL A 681 32.95 -9.16 1.31
C VAL A 681 33.38 -8.30 2.50
N PRO A 682 34.43 -8.73 3.23
CA PRO A 682 34.93 -8.07 4.42
C PRO A 682 35.59 -6.72 4.12
N GLY A 683 35.65 -5.83 5.12
CA GLY A 683 36.44 -4.58 5.05
C GLY A 683 35.72 -3.35 4.47
N PHE A 684 34.43 -3.48 4.15
CA PHE A 684 33.60 -2.35 3.72
C PHE A 684 32.65 -1.89 4.83
N TYR A 685 32.68 -0.59 5.11
CA TYR A 685 31.63 0.04 5.91
C TYR A 685 30.49 0.48 4.99
N ILE A 686 29.38 -0.25 5.03
CA ILE A 686 28.11 0.17 4.43
C ILE A 686 27.14 0.44 5.58
N PRO A 687 26.57 1.65 5.69
CA PRO A 687 25.62 1.97 6.75
C PRO A 687 24.51 0.92 6.82
N GLY A 688 24.57 0.14 7.90
CA GLY A 688 23.58 -0.87 8.17
C GLY A 688 23.68 -2.16 7.36
N GLN A 689 24.80 -2.52 6.76
CA GLN A 689 25.09 -3.89 6.29
C GLN A 689 26.43 -4.33 6.87
N SER A 690 26.62 -5.61 7.20
CA SER A 690 27.88 -6.08 7.81
C SER A 690 29.10 -6.06 6.88
N GLY A 691 28.89 -5.87 5.57
CA GLY A 691 29.93 -5.68 4.56
C GLY A 691 29.30 -5.52 3.19
N LEU A 692 30.11 -5.57 2.13
CA LEU A 692 29.61 -5.51 0.75
C LEU A 692 29.05 -6.88 0.36
N MET A 693 27.74 -6.97 0.12
CA MET A 693 27.09 -8.24 -0.19
C MET A 693 27.41 -8.68 -1.63
N LEU A 694 28.01 -9.85 -1.79
CA LEU A 694 28.26 -10.53 -3.06
C LEU A 694 27.20 -11.61 -3.28
N ASN A 695 26.43 -11.49 -4.36
CA ASN A 695 25.47 -12.48 -4.79
C ASN A 695 26.04 -13.26 -5.98
N LEU A 696 26.19 -14.58 -5.82
CA LEU A 696 26.58 -15.47 -6.90
C LEU A 696 25.36 -16.16 -7.46
N VAL A 697 25.11 -15.93 -8.74
CA VAL A 697 24.07 -16.61 -9.51
C VAL A 697 24.68 -17.84 -10.14
N ASP A 698 24.37 -19.02 -9.61
CA ASP A 698 24.99 -20.31 -9.96
C ASP A 698 25.03 -20.54 -11.49
N VAL A 699 23.86 -20.70 -12.11
CA VAL A 699 23.74 -20.84 -13.57
C VAL A 699 22.86 -19.71 -14.12
N PRO A 700 23.44 -18.65 -14.70
CA PRO A 700 22.69 -17.47 -15.14
C PRO A 700 21.55 -17.77 -16.13
N GLN A 701 21.75 -18.71 -17.06
CA GLN A 701 20.69 -19.13 -17.99
C GLN A 701 19.50 -19.79 -17.26
N LYS A 702 19.79 -20.73 -16.36
CA LYS A 702 18.78 -21.42 -15.54
C LYS A 702 18.07 -20.45 -14.60
N TYR A 703 18.78 -19.44 -14.13
CA TYR A 703 18.23 -18.38 -13.30
C TYR A 703 17.18 -17.56 -14.08
N ILE A 704 17.48 -17.12 -15.30
CA ILE A 704 16.52 -16.42 -16.17
C ILE A 704 15.30 -17.30 -16.49
N ASP A 705 15.51 -18.61 -16.71
CA ASP A 705 14.42 -19.55 -17.02
C ASP A 705 13.51 -19.84 -15.81
N THR A 706 14.06 -19.74 -14.59
CA THR A 706 13.36 -20.11 -13.34
C THR A 706 12.73 -18.90 -12.66
N VAL A 707 13.43 -17.76 -12.64
CA VAL A 707 13.09 -16.58 -11.85
C VAL A 707 12.26 -15.60 -12.66
N TYR A 708 11.21 -15.05 -12.05
CA TYR A 708 10.45 -13.94 -12.60
C TYR A 708 11.26 -12.64 -12.52
N TYR A 709 11.53 -12.05 -13.67
CA TYR A 709 12.23 -10.77 -13.79
C TYR A 709 11.53 -9.83 -14.77
N GLU A 710 11.91 -8.55 -14.74
CA GLU A 710 11.53 -7.58 -15.75
C GLU A 710 12.76 -6.84 -16.26
N ASP A 711 12.82 -6.60 -17.57
CA ASP A 711 13.97 -5.93 -18.19
C ASP A 711 14.22 -4.52 -17.66
N SER A 712 13.18 -3.86 -17.15
CA SER A 712 13.29 -2.54 -16.52
C SER A 712 14.12 -2.53 -15.22
N LEU A 713 14.46 -3.69 -14.68
CA LEU A 713 15.35 -3.80 -13.52
C LEU A 713 16.81 -3.52 -13.88
N GLY A 714 17.20 -3.67 -15.15
CA GLY A 714 18.52 -3.30 -15.62
C GLY A 714 18.61 -1.79 -15.89
N ILE A 715 19.66 -1.14 -15.37
CA ILE A 715 19.88 0.31 -15.54
C ILE A 715 20.80 0.58 -16.73
N SER A 716 21.89 -0.18 -16.87
CA SER A 716 22.84 -0.04 -17.99
C SER A 716 22.29 -0.63 -19.29
N ARG A 717 21.71 -1.82 -19.23
CA ARG A 717 21.08 -2.57 -20.32
C ARG A 717 19.94 -3.45 -19.78
N PRO A 718 19.07 -4.04 -20.63
CA PRO A 718 17.98 -4.92 -20.18
C PRO A 718 18.47 -6.00 -19.20
N PHE A 719 17.69 -6.28 -18.15
CA PHE A 719 18.11 -7.18 -17.07
C PHE A 719 18.56 -8.58 -17.55
N HIS A 720 17.89 -9.18 -18.54
CA HIS A 720 18.29 -10.49 -19.07
C HIS A 720 19.65 -10.45 -19.76
N GLU A 721 20.00 -9.35 -20.43
CA GLU A 721 21.31 -9.18 -21.07
C GLU A 721 22.41 -9.05 -20.01
N ILE A 722 22.15 -8.34 -18.92
CA ILE A 722 23.07 -8.23 -17.78
C ILE A 722 23.37 -9.62 -17.21
N VAL A 723 22.33 -10.40 -16.91
CA VAL A 723 22.49 -11.72 -16.28
C VAL A 723 23.18 -12.71 -17.24
N ASN A 724 22.82 -12.72 -18.52
CA ASN A 724 23.47 -13.58 -19.52
C ASN A 724 24.94 -13.22 -19.75
N ALA A 725 25.32 -11.97 -19.50
CA ALA A 725 26.70 -11.51 -19.63
C ALA A 725 27.58 -11.90 -18.41
N LEU A 726 27.00 -12.18 -17.23
CA LEU A 726 27.74 -12.52 -16.01
C LEU A 726 28.83 -13.59 -16.13
N PRO A 727 28.70 -14.66 -16.95
CA PRO A 727 29.77 -15.66 -17.12
C PRO A 727 31.03 -15.17 -17.84
N GLU A 728 30.93 -14.09 -18.62
CA GLU A 728 32.01 -13.58 -19.49
C GLU A 728 32.41 -12.13 -19.17
N ASP A 729 31.48 -11.32 -18.64
CA ASP A 729 31.58 -9.88 -18.46
C ASP A 729 31.59 -9.47 -16.96
N GLY A 730 32.73 -9.66 -16.29
CA GLY A 730 33.02 -9.01 -15.00
C GLY A 730 31.94 -9.15 -13.91
N VAL A 731 31.66 -8.09 -13.17
CA VAL A 731 30.69 -8.02 -12.06
C VAL A 731 29.66 -6.93 -12.31
N THR A 732 28.42 -7.15 -11.86
CA THR A 732 27.35 -6.15 -11.89
C THR A 732 27.19 -5.48 -10.53
N ALA A 733 27.05 -4.15 -10.51
CA ALA A 733 26.78 -3.36 -9.30
C ALA A 733 25.28 -3.14 -9.08
N SER A 734 24.84 -3.05 -7.81
CA SER A 734 23.51 -2.54 -7.49
C SER A 734 23.44 -1.01 -7.58
N GLN A 735 22.23 -0.48 -7.79
CA GLN A 735 21.98 0.97 -7.73
C GLN A 735 22.34 1.57 -6.35
N GLY A 736 22.17 0.82 -5.26
CA GLY A 736 22.55 1.26 -3.91
C GLY A 736 24.06 1.48 -3.81
N LEU A 737 24.86 0.56 -4.37
CA LEU A 737 26.31 0.67 -4.39
C LEU A 737 26.79 1.90 -5.19
N LEU A 738 26.17 2.18 -6.34
CA LEU A 738 26.45 3.38 -7.15
C LEU A 738 26.14 4.69 -6.41
N ARG A 739 25.08 4.72 -5.60
CA ARG A 739 24.71 5.92 -4.84
C ARG A 739 25.67 6.23 -3.71
N MET A 740 26.31 5.20 -3.16
CA MET A 740 27.27 5.34 -2.07
C MET A 740 28.66 5.73 -2.56
N ARG A 741 29.04 5.24 -3.74
CA ARG A 741 30.36 5.49 -4.33
C ARG A 741 30.24 5.56 -5.85
N GLU A 742 30.89 6.54 -6.46
CA GLU A 742 31.07 6.56 -7.91
C GLU A 742 31.94 5.37 -8.32
N ILE A 743 31.30 4.34 -8.88
CA ILE A 743 31.98 3.18 -9.43
C ILE A 743 32.27 3.44 -10.90
N PRO A 744 33.53 3.53 -11.32
CA PRO A 744 33.86 3.64 -12.73
C PRO A 744 33.53 2.30 -13.42
N LEU A 745 32.61 2.36 -14.39
CA LEU A 745 32.35 1.22 -15.28
C LEU A 745 33.57 0.95 -16.17
N ASP A 746 33.76 -0.32 -16.51
CA ASP A 746 34.82 -0.83 -17.38
C ASP A 746 36.26 -0.60 -16.90
N ARG A 747 36.45 -0.23 -15.62
CA ARG A 747 37.77 -0.10 -14.99
C ARG A 747 37.89 -1.09 -13.83
N ASP A 748 39.12 -1.51 -13.58
CA ASP A 748 39.44 -2.36 -12.44
C ASP A 748 39.39 -1.52 -11.17
N VAL A 749 38.60 -1.97 -10.21
CA VAL A 749 38.45 -1.38 -8.88
C VAL A 749 38.87 -2.44 -7.88
N THR A 750 39.86 -2.12 -7.05
CA THR A 750 40.21 -2.99 -5.91
C THR A 750 39.13 -2.87 -4.86
N LEU A 751 38.44 -3.98 -4.59
CA LEU A 751 37.40 -4.02 -3.58
C LEU A 751 37.82 -4.82 -2.35
N GLY A 752 38.48 -5.96 -2.51
CA GLY A 752 38.90 -6.78 -1.38
C GLY A 752 40.29 -7.37 -1.58
N TYR A 753 40.64 -8.30 -0.70
CA TYR A 753 41.91 -8.99 -0.67
C TYR A 753 41.71 -10.50 -0.72
N GLY A 754 42.69 -11.21 -1.26
CA GLY A 754 42.83 -12.67 -1.18
C GLY A 754 44.12 -12.98 -0.46
N GLY A 755 44.05 -13.30 0.83
CA GLY A 755 45.21 -13.18 1.71
C GLY A 755 45.73 -11.75 1.71
N ASP A 756 47.01 -11.56 1.36
CA ASP A 756 47.66 -10.24 1.31
C ASP A 756 47.55 -9.51 -0.04
N SER A 757 47.03 -10.16 -1.07
CA SER A 757 47.00 -9.59 -2.43
C SER A 757 45.66 -8.91 -2.74
N PRO A 758 45.64 -7.67 -3.24
CA PRO A 758 44.41 -7.00 -3.66
C PRO A 758 43.79 -7.72 -4.86
N VAL A 759 42.47 -7.93 -4.81
CA VAL A 759 41.70 -8.56 -5.89
C VAL A 759 41.03 -7.47 -6.73
N PRO A 760 41.47 -7.25 -7.99
CA PRO A 760 40.83 -6.28 -8.87
C PRO A 760 39.48 -6.82 -9.36
N VAL A 761 38.45 -5.98 -9.28
CA VAL A 761 37.11 -6.30 -9.76
C VAL A 761 36.69 -5.29 -10.80
N ARG A 762 36.19 -5.77 -11.94
CA ARG A 762 35.73 -4.93 -13.05
C ARG A 762 34.21 -4.89 -13.10
N PHE A 763 33.64 -3.71 -12.86
CA PHE A 763 32.20 -3.51 -12.99
C PHE A 763 31.82 -3.20 -14.44
N ARG A 764 30.86 -3.94 -15.00
CA ARG A 764 30.36 -3.75 -16.37
C ARG A 764 28.98 -3.11 -16.41
N ASP A 765 28.14 -3.51 -15.47
CA ASP A 765 26.72 -3.18 -15.49
C ASP A 765 26.18 -2.74 -14.15
N ILE A 766 24.98 -2.14 -14.21
CA ILE A 766 24.25 -1.67 -13.04
C ILE A 766 22.83 -2.21 -13.11
N THR A 767 22.35 -2.79 -12.01
CA THR A 767 20.96 -3.21 -11.83
C THR A 767 20.29 -2.45 -10.68
N SER A 768 19.00 -2.18 -10.79
CA SER A 768 18.22 -1.58 -9.71
C SER A 768 17.91 -2.59 -8.60
N PHE A 769 17.67 -3.85 -8.96
CA PHE A 769 17.30 -4.91 -8.01
C PHE A 769 17.60 -6.29 -8.62
N LEU A 770 18.07 -7.24 -7.81
CA LEU A 770 18.23 -8.64 -8.18
C LEU A 770 16.97 -9.42 -7.74
N PRO A 771 16.19 -10.01 -8.66
CA PRO A 771 15.01 -10.82 -8.31
C PRO A 771 15.32 -12.02 -7.40
N GLY A 772 14.32 -12.51 -6.66
CA GLY A 772 14.48 -13.63 -5.74
C GLY A 772 15.43 -13.32 -4.58
N GLN A 773 15.44 -12.06 -4.18
CA GLN A 773 16.12 -11.58 -2.99
C GLN A 773 15.05 -11.14 -2.00
N PRO A 774 15.22 -11.42 -0.70
CA PRO A 774 14.34 -10.86 0.31
C PRO A 774 14.44 -9.33 0.21
N SER A 775 13.38 -8.70 -0.28
CA SER A 775 13.24 -7.27 -0.14
C SER A 775 13.00 -7.00 1.34
N ALA A 776 13.98 -6.43 2.00
CA ALA A 776 13.91 -5.95 3.39
C ALA A 776 12.93 -4.77 3.56
N GLY A 777 11.93 -4.65 2.68
CA GLY A 777 10.77 -3.82 2.95
C GLY A 777 10.16 -4.37 4.23
N VAL A 778 10.04 -3.53 5.25
CA VAL A 778 9.36 -3.89 6.49
C VAL A 778 7.89 -4.09 6.17
N ALA A 779 7.57 -5.28 5.64
CA ALA A 779 6.27 -5.63 5.10
C ALA A 779 5.28 -5.99 6.23
N GLU A 780 5.68 -5.83 7.48
CA GLU A 780 4.95 -6.41 8.60
C GLU A 780 4.18 -5.38 9.43
N ARG A 781 4.64 -4.13 9.53
CA ARG A 781 4.00 -3.12 10.40
C ARG A 781 4.01 -1.71 9.84
N VAL A 782 2.89 -1.02 10.05
CA VAL A 782 2.71 0.40 9.70
C VAL A 782 2.72 1.30 10.94
N GLY A 783 3.00 0.74 12.12
CA GLY A 783 3.15 1.47 13.39
C GLY A 783 4.44 2.29 13.53
N PHE A 784 5.34 2.21 12.55
CA PHE A 784 6.56 3.01 12.52
C PHE A 784 6.22 4.49 12.32
N GLY A 785 6.79 5.35 13.17
CA GLY A 785 6.76 6.79 12.96
C GLY A 785 7.49 7.19 11.67
N ALA A 786 7.34 8.45 11.27
CA ALA A 786 7.94 8.96 10.03
C ALA A 786 9.47 8.82 10.04
N ALA A 787 10.11 8.94 11.20
CA ALA A 787 11.56 8.80 11.37
C ALA A 787 12.02 7.35 11.16
N GLU A 788 11.30 6.36 11.68
CA GLU A 788 11.62 4.95 11.43
C GLU A 788 11.35 4.57 9.97
N VAL A 789 10.29 5.08 9.35
CA VAL A 789 10.02 4.88 7.91
C VAL A 789 11.13 5.49 7.04
N ASP A 790 11.60 6.69 7.37
CA ASP A 790 12.70 7.34 6.64
C ASP A 790 14.03 6.63 6.88
N TYR A 791 14.29 6.15 8.10
CA TYR A 791 15.45 5.31 8.41
C TYR A 791 15.42 4.00 7.61
N LEU A 792 14.29 3.29 7.60
CA LEU A 792 14.12 2.06 6.83
C LEU A 792 14.25 2.30 5.33
N ASN A 793 13.66 3.38 4.81
CA ASN A 793 13.81 3.77 3.42
C ASN A 793 15.26 4.15 3.07
N HIS A 794 15.98 4.80 3.97
CA HIS A 794 17.40 5.10 3.79
C HIS A 794 18.20 3.80 3.72
N MET A 795 18.00 2.89 4.67
CA MET A 795 18.63 1.57 4.73
C MET A 795 18.34 0.72 3.47
N LEU A 796 17.09 0.73 2.99
CA LEU A 796 16.69 0.01 1.77
C LEU A 796 17.26 0.61 0.49
N ARG A 797 17.42 1.94 0.44
CA ARG A 797 18.04 2.64 -0.70
C ARG A 797 19.57 2.52 -0.69
N ALA A 798 20.17 2.26 0.47
CA ALA A 798 21.60 2.06 0.67
C ALA A 798 22.04 0.60 0.47
N ASP A 799 21.16 -0.27 -0.03
CA ASP A 799 21.45 -1.69 -0.24
C ASP A 799 22.50 -1.91 -1.34
N ALA A 800 23.76 -2.00 -0.92
CA ALA A 800 24.93 -2.05 -1.78
C ALA A 800 25.36 -3.50 -2.02
N ARG A 801 25.24 -3.95 -3.27
CA ARG A 801 25.48 -5.34 -3.64
C ARG A 801 26.31 -5.46 -4.91
N MET A 802 27.07 -6.55 -4.98
CA MET A 802 27.75 -7.06 -6.16
C MET A 802 27.05 -8.32 -6.64
N ILE A 803 27.00 -8.53 -7.94
CA ILE A 803 26.39 -9.71 -8.55
C ILE A 803 27.37 -10.29 -9.56
N ALA A 804 27.71 -11.56 -9.39
CA ALA A 804 28.58 -12.30 -10.30
C ALA A 804 27.96 -13.65 -10.68
N GLY A 805 28.40 -14.22 -11.80
CA GLY A 805 28.00 -15.56 -12.21
C GLY A 805 28.75 -16.65 -11.43
N GLY A 806 28.22 -17.86 -11.40
CA GLY A 806 28.82 -19.01 -10.72
C GLY A 806 30.22 -19.37 -11.25
N ASN A 807 30.56 -19.01 -12.49
CA ASN A 807 31.94 -19.12 -13.00
C ASN A 807 32.81 -17.91 -12.61
N PHE A 808 32.85 -17.62 -11.31
CA PHE A 808 33.49 -16.42 -10.76
C PHE A 808 35.04 -16.43 -10.91
N ALA A 809 35.63 -17.58 -11.26
CA ALA A 809 37.04 -17.70 -11.62
C ALA A 809 37.41 -16.82 -12.82
N LYS A 810 36.53 -16.69 -13.82
CA LYS A 810 36.74 -15.80 -14.98
C LYS A 810 36.64 -14.32 -14.64
N SER A 811 35.85 -13.99 -13.61
CA SER A 811 35.66 -12.62 -13.13
C SER A 811 36.74 -12.15 -12.16
N GLY A 812 37.77 -12.97 -11.91
CA GLY A 812 38.88 -12.66 -11.00
C GLY A 812 38.53 -12.77 -9.51
N LEU A 813 37.35 -13.29 -9.16
CA LEU A 813 36.84 -13.32 -7.79
C LEU A 813 37.25 -14.56 -7.00
N ALA A 814 37.89 -15.56 -7.62
CA ALA A 814 38.17 -16.85 -6.96
C ALA A 814 39.06 -16.73 -5.72
N GLY A 815 39.97 -15.77 -5.71
CA GLY A 815 40.84 -15.46 -4.57
C GLY A 815 40.23 -14.50 -3.56
N LEU A 816 39.04 -13.93 -3.82
CA LEU A 816 38.44 -12.95 -2.93
C LEU A 816 38.08 -13.60 -1.59
N SER A 817 38.63 -13.07 -0.51
CA SER A 817 38.27 -13.45 0.85
C SER A 817 36.83 -13.06 1.14
N VAL A 818 35.98 -14.02 1.51
CA VAL A 818 34.56 -13.81 1.78
C VAL A 818 34.09 -14.55 3.02
N LEU A 819 32.95 -14.14 3.56
CA LEU A 819 32.20 -14.87 4.59
C LEU A 819 30.90 -15.42 4.00
N PRO A 820 30.52 -16.67 4.32
CA PRO A 820 29.24 -17.25 3.90
C PRO A 820 28.09 -16.58 4.68
N SER A 821 27.00 -16.25 4.01
CA SER A 821 25.81 -15.67 4.65
C SER A 821 24.60 -16.57 4.47
N LYS A 822 24.01 -16.61 3.26
CA LYS A 822 22.76 -17.33 3.00
C LYS A 822 22.74 -17.97 1.63
N ALA A 823 22.13 -19.14 1.53
CA ALA A 823 21.83 -19.80 0.26
C ALA A 823 20.33 -19.72 0.02
N VAL A 824 19.96 -19.08 -1.08
CA VAL A 824 18.57 -18.86 -1.47
C VAL A 824 18.21 -19.76 -2.63
N PHE A 825 17.30 -20.70 -2.40
CA PHE A 825 16.76 -21.59 -3.43
C PHE A 825 15.43 -21.03 -3.94
N ILE A 826 15.39 -20.73 -5.22
CA ILE A 826 14.19 -20.25 -5.90
C ILE A 826 13.64 -21.39 -6.73
N VAL A 827 12.39 -21.75 -6.45
CA VAL A 827 11.74 -22.93 -7.00
C VAL A 827 10.54 -22.52 -7.83
N ARG A 828 10.45 -23.11 -9.02
CA ARG A 828 9.29 -23.03 -9.90
C ARG A 828 8.57 -24.36 -9.89
N THR A 829 7.26 -24.31 -9.77
CA THR A 829 6.38 -25.49 -9.81
C THR A 829 5.77 -25.67 -11.19
N LYS A 830 5.25 -26.85 -11.49
CA LYS A 830 4.53 -27.13 -12.75
C LYS A 830 3.14 -26.48 -12.78
N SER A 831 2.49 -26.34 -11.63
CA SER A 831 1.18 -25.68 -11.49
C SER A 831 1.27 -24.16 -11.49
N GLY A 832 2.40 -23.59 -11.04
CA GLY A 832 2.55 -22.15 -10.81
C GLY A 832 1.83 -21.63 -9.56
N ASP A 833 1.37 -22.56 -8.71
CA ASP A 833 0.51 -22.30 -7.55
C ASP A 833 0.92 -23.21 -6.39
N VAL A 834 1.20 -22.61 -5.23
CA VAL A 834 1.65 -23.28 -4.00
C VAL A 834 0.74 -22.83 -2.86
N ASP A 835 0.10 -23.78 -2.19
CA ASP A 835 -0.67 -23.54 -0.96
C ASP A 835 0.20 -23.73 0.29
N ASP A 836 -0.31 -23.27 1.43
CA ASP A 836 0.42 -23.25 2.70
C ASP A 836 0.86 -24.67 3.11
N GLN A 837 0.00 -25.66 2.89
CA GLN A 837 0.27 -27.05 3.22
C GLN A 837 1.34 -27.66 2.29
N THR A 838 1.35 -27.33 1.00
CA THR A 838 2.38 -27.78 0.07
C THR A 838 3.73 -27.15 0.41
N ALA A 839 3.77 -25.86 0.74
CA ALA A 839 5.01 -25.20 1.14
C ALA A 839 5.60 -25.85 2.40
N MET A 840 4.78 -26.14 3.40
CA MET A 840 5.19 -26.82 4.63
C MET A 840 5.69 -28.25 4.36
N ASN A 841 4.95 -29.05 3.58
CA ASN A 841 5.35 -30.42 3.25
C ASN A 841 6.70 -30.47 2.49
N ILE A 842 6.93 -29.51 1.58
CA ILE A 842 8.22 -29.40 0.87
C ILE A 842 9.33 -29.05 1.88
N ALA A 843 9.11 -28.06 2.74
CA ALA A 843 10.08 -27.63 3.74
C ALA A 843 10.46 -28.75 4.73
N GLU A 844 9.50 -29.56 5.17
CA GLU A 844 9.72 -30.69 6.08
C GLU A 844 10.43 -31.87 5.42
N SER A 845 10.31 -32.01 4.09
CA SER A 845 10.94 -33.10 3.33
C SER A 845 12.43 -32.90 3.04
N LEU A 846 12.97 -31.70 3.34
CA LEU A 846 14.35 -31.34 3.02
C LEU A 846 15.34 -31.90 4.05
N PRO A 847 16.58 -32.21 3.62
CA PRO A 847 17.59 -32.82 4.50
C PRO A 847 18.01 -31.89 5.65
N ILE A 848 17.88 -30.58 5.46
CA ILE A 848 18.17 -29.53 6.44
C ILE A 848 16.91 -28.70 6.58
N ARG A 849 16.60 -28.25 7.79
CA ARG A 849 15.46 -27.35 8.01
C ARG A 849 15.78 -25.97 7.45
N PRO A 850 14.94 -25.40 6.57
CA PRO A 850 15.17 -24.05 6.07
C PRO A 850 15.00 -23.01 7.17
N GLN A 851 15.77 -21.92 7.08
CA GLN A 851 15.66 -20.76 7.97
C GLN A 851 14.35 -20.01 7.71
N GLU A 852 14.01 -19.82 6.44
CA GLU A 852 12.79 -19.14 6.03
C GLU A 852 12.20 -19.77 4.76
N VAL A 853 10.87 -19.84 4.70
CA VAL A 853 10.11 -20.33 3.54
C VAL A 853 9.04 -19.31 3.18
N ARG A 854 9.10 -18.78 1.96
CA ARG A 854 8.15 -17.80 1.44
C ARG A 854 7.57 -18.30 0.14
N TRP A 855 6.28 -18.11 -0.08
CA TRP A 855 5.62 -18.48 -1.33
C TRP A 855 4.76 -17.34 -1.85
N LYS A 856 4.65 -17.30 -3.17
CA LYS A 856 3.99 -16.22 -3.92
C LYS A 856 2.57 -15.93 -3.43
N ASN A 857 1.78 -16.96 -3.12
CA ASN A 857 0.37 -16.79 -2.74
C ASN A 857 0.19 -16.17 -1.36
N ALA A 858 0.95 -16.63 -0.36
CA ALA A 858 0.91 -16.02 0.97
C ALA A 858 1.34 -14.56 0.93
N GLU A 859 2.42 -14.25 0.19
CA GLU A 859 2.89 -12.87 0.07
C GLU A 859 1.93 -11.99 -0.72
N SER A 860 1.33 -12.50 -1.80
CA SER A 860 0.30 -11.81 -2.57
C SER A 860 -0.93 -11.50 -1.69
N LYS A 861 -1.39 -12.48 -0.90
CA LYS A 861 -2.51 -12.31 0.04
C LYS A 861 -2.15 -11.30 1.12
N ARG A 862 -0.94 -11.35 1.66
CA ARG A 862 -0.43 -10.41 2.67
C ARG A 862 -0.43 -8.98 2.16
N VAL A 863 0.08 -8.74 0.96
CA VAL A 863 0.13 -7.39 0.38
C VAL A 863 -1.24 -6.90 -0.08
N SER A 864 -2.14 -7.80 -0.50
CA SER A 864 -3.54 -7.41 -0.79
C SER A 864 -4.28 -6.85 0.42
N LYS A 865 -3.85 -7.20 1.63
CA LYS A 865 -4.38 -6.68 2.89
C LYS A 865 -3.79 -5.33 3.30
N ASP A 866 -2.82 -4.75 2.58
CA ASP A 866 -2.34 -3.39 2.85
C ASP A 866 -3.52 -2.42 2.84
N MET A 867 -3.59 -1.52 3.84
CA MET A 867 -4.70 -0.58 4.03
C MET A 867 -5.02 0.18 2.76
N PHE A 868 -4.01 0.76 2.09
CA PHE A 868 -4.24 1.61 0.94
C PHE A 868 -4.72 0.79 -0.25
N ILE A 869 -4.22 -0.43 -0.42
CA ILE A 869 -4.63 -1.37 -1.47
C ILE A 869 -6.07 -1.85 -1.21
N SER A 870 -6.32 -2.42 -0.05
CA SER A 870 -7.61 -2.99 0.35
C SER A 870 -8.73 -1.94 0.31
N LEU A 871 -8.49 -0.78 0.92
CA LEU A 871 -9.46 0.30 0.96
C LEU A 871 -9.72 0.91 -0.42
N ALA A 872 -8.68 1.11 -1.23
CA ALA A 872 -8.86 1.58 -2.60
C ALA A 872 -9.72 0.59 -3.38
N LEU A 873 -9.40 -0.71 -3.31
CA LEU A 873 -10.13 -1.77 -4.01
C LEU A 873 -11.61 -1.84 -3.58
N GLU A 874 -11.90 -1.82 -2.27
CA GLU A 874 -13.28 -1.91 -1.79
C GLU A 874 -14.11 -0.68 -2.11
N ASN A 875 -13.57 0.52 -1.88
CA ASN A 875 -14.26 1.76 -2.25
C ASN A 875 -14.51 1.81 -3.76
N MET A 876 -13.55 1.35 -4.58
CA MET A 876 -13.69 1.28 -6.02
C MET A 876 -14.79 0.32 -6.48
N LYS A 877 -15.06 -0.78 -5.78
CA LYS A 877 -16.21 -1.65 -6.08
C LYS A 877 -17.54 -0.92 -5.89
N VAL A 878 -17.67 -0.17 -4.78
CA VAL A 878 -18.87 0.65 -4.53
C VAL A 878 -19.02 1.74 -5.59
N PHE A 879 -17.92 2.40 -5.97
CA PHE A 879 -17.92 3.37 -7.06
C PHE A 879 -18.32 2.75 -8.39
N MET A 880 -17.82 1.55 -8.71
CA MET A 880 -18.16 0.82 -9.93
C MET A 880 -19.65 0.48 -9.96
N ILE A 881 -20.19 -0.15 -8.92
CA ILE A 881 -21.61 -0.55 -8.88
C ILE A 881 -22.52 0.67 -8.82
N GLY A 882 -22.24 1.62 -7.93
CA GLY A 882 -23.01 2.85 -7.78
C GLY A 882 -22.97 3.72 -9.04
N GLY A 883 -21.79 3.85 -9.64
CA GLY A 883 -21.59 4.52 -10.92
C GLY A 883 -22.36 3.85 -12.05
N LEU A 884 -22.31 2.52 -12.14
CA LEU A 884 -23.05 1.73 -13.14
C LEU A 884 -24.57 1.90 -12.98
N LEU A 885 -25.09 1.81 -11.76
CA LEU A 885 -26.52 2.00 -11.49
C LEU A 885 -26.98 3.43 -11.83
N LEU A 886 -26.21 4.44 -11.42
CA LEU A 886 -26.51 5.84 -11.73
C LEU A 886 -26.41 6.12 -13.23
N ALA A 887 -25.43 5.53 -13.89
CA ALA A 887 -25.27 5.57 -15.34
C ALA A 887 -26.47 4.98 -16.07
N LEU A 888 -26.86 3.75 -15.70
CA LEU A 888 -28.00 3.06 -16.30
C LEU A 888 -29.29 3.84 -16.08
N ALA A 889 -29.53 4.32 -14.86
CA ALA A 889 -30.67 5.19 -14.55
C ALA A 889 -30.64 6.47 -15.39
N SER A 890 -29.47 7.09 -15.53
CA SER A 890 -29.31 8.34 -16.27
C SER A 890 -29.59 8.18 -17.76
N VAL A 891 -28.95 7.20 -18.39
CA VAL A 891 -29.12 6.93 -19.81
C VAL A 891 -30.54 6.43 -20.10
N SER A 892 -31.12 5.61 -19.22
CA SER A 892 -32.52 5.17 -19.33
C SER A 892 -33.48 6.35 -19.28
N ALA A 893 -33.33 7.25 -18.31
CA ALA A 893 -34.18 8.42 -18.16
C ALA A 893 -34.11 9.33 -19.38
N ILE A 894 -32.92 9.56 -19.92
CA ILE A 894 -32.74 10.35 -21.15
C ILE A 894 -33.27 9.59 -22.38
N GLY A 895 -33.22 8.26 -22.39
CA GLY A 895 -33.86 7.43 -23.40
C GLY A 895 -35.37 7.61 -23.42
N VAL A 896 -36.01 7.49 -22.26
CA VAL A 896 -37.45 7.77 -22.07
C VAL A 896 -37.77 9.20 -22.52
N ALA A 897 -36.92 10.15 -22.16
CA ALA A 897 -37.07 11.56 -22.51
C ALA A 897 -37.17 11.79 -24.01
N ASN A 898 -36.14 11.32 -24.73
CA ASN A 898 -36.01 11.47 -26.16
C ASN A 898 -37.16 10.76 -26.86
N TYR A 899 -37.48 9.55 -26.39
CA TYR A 899 -38.54 8.74 -26.94
C TYR A 899 -39.93 9.40 -26.79
N LEU A 900 -40.26 9.93 -25.61
CA LEU A 900 -41.55 10.60 -25.37
C LEU A 900 -41.72 11.83 -26.28
N ALA A 901 -40.65 12.57 -26.52
CA ALA A 901 -40.67 13.71 -27.44
C ALA A 901 -40.81 13.27 -28.91
N ASP A 902 -40.22 12.13 -29.29
CA ASP A 902 -40.27 11.60 -30.67
C ASP A 902 -41.52 10.77 -30.98
N ARG A 903 -42.39 10.52 -29.99
CA ARG A 903 -43.67 9.80 -30.15
C ARG A 903 -44.46 10.30 -31.36
N ARG A 904 -44.58 11.62 -31.52
CA ARG A 904 -45.37 12.22 -32.61
C ARG A 904 -44.74 11.98 -33.98
N THR A 905 -43.42 12.10 -34.07
CA THR A 905 -42.68 11.84 -35.32
C THR A 905 -42.87 10.39 -35.75
N PHE A 906 -42.71 9.43 -34.83
CA PHE A 906 -42.94 8.02 -35.12
C PHE A 906 -44.40 7.71 -35.47
N GLY A 907 -45.37 8.35 -34.80
CA GLY A 907 -46.79 8.22 -35.13
C GLY A 907 -47.12 8.72 -36.54
N LEU A 908 -46.55 9.85 -36.96
CA LEU A 908 -46.72 10.39 -38.30
C LEU A 908 -46.04 9.54 -39.37
N LEU A 909 -44.84 9.03 -39.10
CA LEU A 909 -44.15 8.11 -40.01
C LEU A 909 -44.96 6.81 -40.19
N ARG A 910 -45.53 6.27 -39.12
CA ARG A 910 -46.41 5.10 -39.19
C ARG A 910 -47.68 5.37 -39.99
N LEU A 911 -48.31 6.54 -39.82
CA LEU A 911 -49.45 6.96 -40.64
C LEU A 911 -49.10 7.13 -42.12
N ARG A 912 -47.84 7.46 -42.44
CA ARG A 912 -47.33 7.57 -43.81
C ARG A 912 -46.91 6.22 -44.42
N GLY A 913 -47.18 5.10 -43.75
CA GLY A 913 -46.98 3.75 -44.30
C GLY A 913 -45.61 3.11 -43.98
N LEU A 914 -44.83 3.66 -43.04
CA LEU A 914 -43.55 3.07 -42.66
C LEU A 914 -43.75 1.76 -41.86
N PRO A 915 -43.16 0.62 -42.29
CA PRO A 915 -43.38 -0.67 -41.65
C PRO A 915 -42.78 -0.73 -40.24
N ILE A 916 -43.44 -1.47 -39.34
CA ILE A 916 -43.08 -1.58 -37.90
C ILE A 916 -41.62 -2.00 -37.68
N PRO A 917 -41.05 -3.00 -38.39
CA PRO A 917 -39.65 -3.37 -38.22
C PRO A 917 -38.68 -2.23 -38.53
N MET A 918 -39.02 -1.38 -39.49
CA MET A 918 -38.18 -0.26 -39.91
C MET A 918 -38.31 0.93 -38.95
N LEU A 919 -39.49 1.17 -38.39
CA LEU A 919 -39.69 2.11 -37.28
C LEU A 919 -38.91 1.68 -36.02
N LEU A 920 -38.89 0.38 -35.71
CA LEU A 920 -38.13 -0.16 -34.59
C LEU A 920 -36.63 0.04 -34.79
N ARG A 921 -36.09 -0.34 -35.95
CA ARG A 921 -34.67 -0.10 -36.30
C ARG A 921 -34.31 1.38 -36.22
N LEU A 922 -35.19 2.26 -36.72
CA LEU A 922 -34.98 3.70 -36.67
C LEU A 922 -34.95 4.24 -35.23
N SER A 923 -35.90 3.84 -34.37
CA SER A 923 -35.95 4.30 -32.99
C SER A 923 -34.78 3.77 -32.16
N VAL A 924 -34.45 2.48 -32.32
CA VAL A 924 -33.30 1.87 -31.65
C VAL A 924 -32.02 2.58 -32.08
N SER A 925 -31.86 2.85 -33.37
CA SER A 925 -30.67 3.56 -33.87
C SER A 925 -30.56 5.00 -33.36
N MET A 926 -31.66 5.75 -33.28
CA MET A 926 -31.65 7.12 -32.75
C MET A 926 -31.19 7.21 -31.30
N PHE A 927 -31.45 6.19 -30.48
CA PHE A 927 -31.01 6.15 -29.09
C PHE A 927 -29.65 5.45 -28.90
N LEU A 928 -29.47 4.29 -29.53
CA LEU A 928 -28.29 3.46 -29.33
C LEU A 928 -27.02 4.09 -29.92
N THR A 929 -27.12 4.81 -31.03
CA THR A 929 -25.92 5.37 -31.70
C THR A 929 -25.22 6.44 -30.85
N PRO A 930 -25.91 7.47 -30.30
CA PRO A 930 -25.26 8.43 -29.39
C PRO A 930 -24.74 7.78 -28.11
N VAL A 931 -25.45 6.76 -27.59
CA VAL A 931 -25.05 6.02 -26.38
C VAL A 931 -23.77 5.22 -26.64
N LEU A 932 -23.68 4.48 -27.74
CA LEU A 932 -22.48 3.73 -28.13
C LEU A 932 -21.29 4.66 -28.41
N GLY A 933 -21.53 5.79 -29.08
CA GLY A 933 -20.49 6.80 -29.27
C GLY A 933 -19.95 7.35 -27.96
N GLY A 934 -20.84 7.64 -27.00
CA GLY A 934 -20.47 8.01 -25.64
C GLY A 934 -19.71 6.89 -24.91
N LEU A 935 -20.18 5.64 -25.03
CA LEU A 935 -19.56 4.48 -24.41
C LEU A 935 -18.13 4.27 -24.92
N VAL A 936 -17.88 4.35 -26.23
CA VAL A 936 -16.53 4.25 -26.80
C VAL A 936 -15.62 5.34 -26.24
N ILE A 937 -16.08 6.60 -26.23
CA ILE A 937 -15.30 7.72 -25.67
C ILE A 937 -15.02 7.48 -24.18
N GLY A 938 -16.03 7.06 -23.42
CA GLY A 938 -15.91 6.81 -21.99
C GLY A 938 -15.02 5.62 -21.65
N VAL A 939 -15.02 4.55 -22.46
CA VAL A 939 -14.11 3.40 -22.32
C VAL A 939 -12.67 3.84 -22.56
N LEU A 940 -12.40 4.52 -23.69
CA LEU A 940 -11.06 5.00 -24.00
C LEU A 940 -10.54 5.95 -22.92
N LEU A 941 -11.36 6.91 -22.51
CA LEU A 941 -10.97 7.87 -21.48
C LEU A 941 -10.80 7.22 -20.12
N GLY A 942 -11.68 6.30 -19.73
CA GLY A 942 -11.58 5.54 -18.49
C GLY A 942 -10.31 4.72 -18.40
N ILE A 943 -9.91 4.05 -19.49
CA ILE A 943 -8.66 3.28 -19.57
C ILE A 943 -7.45 4.20 -19.47
N ILE A 944 -7.41 5.27 -20.28
CA ILE A 944 -6.27 6.21 -20.32
C ILE A 944 -6.10 6.91 -18.97
N SER A 945 -7.19 7.44 -18.41
CA SER A 945 -7.15 8.14 -17.12
C SER A 945 -6.93 7.22 -15.95
N GLY A 946 -7.47 5.99 -15.98
CA GLY A 946 -7.20 4.98 -14.95
C GLY A 946 -5.73 4.58 -14.91
N TYR A 947 -5.13 4.32 -16.08
CA TYR A 947 -3.69 4.06 -16.19
C TYR A 947 -2.86 5.25 -15.68
N GLY A 948 -3.16 6.47 -16.13
CA GLY A 948 -2.43 7.65 -15.68
C GLY A 948 -2.55 7.89 -14.18
N LEU A 949 -3.76 7.77 -13.62
CA LEU A 949 -3.98 7.91 -12.18
C LEU A 949 -3.15 6.87 -11.40
N SER A 950 -3.08 5.64 -11.89
CA SER A 950 -2.28 4.60 -11.24
C SER A 950 -0.80 4.93 -11.20
N GLN A 951 -0.24 5.73 -12.12
CA GLN A 951 1.16 6.19 -12.04
C GLN A 951 1.37 7.17 -10.89
N VAL A 952 0.49 8.17 -10.75
CA VAL A 952 0.61 9.21 -9.72
C VAL A 952 0.44 8.66 -8.30
N VAL A 953 -0.41 7.65 -8.12
CA VAL A 953 -0.57 6.99 -6.81
C VAL A 953 0.76 6.41 -6.30
N TRP A 954 1.71 6.07 -7.19
CA TRP A 954 3.01 5.55 -6.74
C TRP A 954 3.94 6.59 -6.10
N GLU A 955 3.69 7.88 -6.29
CA GLU A 955 4.50 8.98 -5.73
C GLU A 955 4.13 9.31 -4.28
N LEU A 956 3.09 8.67 -3.72
CA LEU A 956 2.71 8.88 -2.31
C LEU A 956 3.80 8.35 -1.36
N PRO A 957 4.12 9.07 -0.26
CA PRO A 957 5.12 8.64 0.72
C PRO A 957 4.73 7.30 1.34
N ARG A 958 5.58 6.28 1.18
CA ARG A 958 5.44 4.94 1.79
C ARG A 958 6.80 4.26 1.87
N VAL A 959 6.87 3.16 2.62
CA VAL A 959 8.04 2.28 2.62
C VAL A 959 8.23 1.71 1.21
N LEU A 960 9.41 1.92 0.63
CA LEU A 960 9.74 1.44 -0.70
C LEU A 960 9.88 -0.09 -0.70
N GLY A 961 8.94 -0.78 -1.33
CA GLY A 961 9.08 -2.19 -1.73
C GLY A 961 9.64 -2.34 -3.15
N VAL A 962 9.90 -3.58 -3.59
CA VAL A 962 10.40 -3.91 -4.95
C VAL A 962 9.56 -3.29 -6.07
N ALA A 963 8.25 -3.16 -5.83
CA ALA A 963 7.33 -2.54 -6.77
C ALA A 963 7.72 -1.08 -7.14
N GLY A 964 8.49 -0.39 -6.29
CA GLY A 964 9.05 0.94 -6.59
C GLY A 964 10.00 0.95 -7.79
N PHE A 965 10.75 -0.14 -8.03
CA PHE A 965 11.68 -0.27 -9.16
C PHE A 965 11.01 -0.71 -10.46
N LEU A 966 9.79 -1.24 -10.39
CA LEU A 966 9.09 -1.75 -11.58
C LEU A 966 8.36 -0.64 -12.33
N SER A 967 8.29 -0.76 -13.66
CA SER A 967 7.44 0.12 -14.47
C SER A 967 5.95 -0.20 -14.26
N ASN A 968 5.10 0.82 -14.36
CA ASN A 968 3.65 0.62 -14.30
C ASN A 968 3.14 0.07 -15.65
N ARG A 969 2.28 -0.94 -15.62
CA ARG A 969 1.67 -1.54 -16.83
C ARG A 969 0.16 -1.39 -16.77
N LEU A 970 -0.47 -1.16 -17.92
CA LEU A 970 -1.92 -1.18 -18.02
C LEU A 970 -2.41 -2.62 -17.79
N VAL A 971 -3.25 -2.80 -16.77
CA VAL A 971 -3.92 -4.08 -16.50
C VAL A 971 -5.41 -3.90 -16.75
N LEU A 972 -5.96 -4.74 -17.64
CA LEU A 972 -7.38 -4.81 -17.92
C LEU A 972 -7.90 -6.15 -17.43
N THR A 973 -8.74 -6.13 -16.39
CA THR A 973 -9.31 -7.35 -15.82
C THR A 973 -10.57 -7.80 -16.54
N PHE A 974 -10.92 -9.07 -16.35
CA PHE A 974 -12.20 -9.61 -16.80
C PHE A 974 -13.39 -8.85 -16.21
N ALA A 975 -13.26 -8.33 -14.99
CA ALA A 975 -14.29 -7.53 -14.35
C ALA A 975 -14.54 -6.21 -15.13
N ALA A 976 -13.48 -5.54 -15.60
CA ALA A 976 -13.62 -4.31 -16.39
C ALA A 976 -14.32 -4.58 -17.73
N ALA A 977 -13.93 -5.65 -18.41
CA ALA A 977 -14.58 -6.11 -19.64
C ALA A 977 -16.05 -6.48 -19.40
N THR A 978 -16.34 -7.19 -18.30
CA THR A 978 -17.70 -7.59 -17.92
C THR A 978 -18.58 -6.37 -17.63
N SER A 979 -18.06 -5.36 -16.93
CA SER A 979 -18.78 -4.10 -16.70
C SER A 979 -19.18 -3.42 -18.02
N VAL A 980 -18.28 -3.39 -19.00
CA VAL A 980 -18.56 -2.84 -20.36
C VAL A 980 -19.64 -3.65 -21.07
N ILE A 981 -19.54 -4.98 -21.04
CA ILE A 981 -20.48 -5.89 -21.70
C ILE A 981 -21.86 -5.79 -21.06
N VAL A 982 -21.95 -5.89 -19.73
CA VAL A 982 -23.21 -5.78 -18.98
C VAL A 982 -23.86 -4.43 -19.24
N PHE A 983 -23.10 -3.33 -19.18
CA PHE A 983 -23.62 -2.00 -19.45
C PHE A 983 -24.18 -1.91 -20.88
N THR A 984 -23.45 -2.40 -21.86
CA THR A 984 -23.86 -2.40 -23.28
C THR A 984 -25.10 -3.26 -23.51
N LEU A 985 -25.17 -4.44 -22.91
CA LEU A 985 -26.31 -5.35 -23.01
C LEU A 985 -27.57 -4.74 -22.41
N VAL A 986 -27.47 -4.18 -21.19
CA VAL A 986 -28.60 -3.54 -20.52
C VAL A 986 -29.08 -2.34 -21.32
N LEU A 987 -28.18 -1.50 -21.83
CA LEU A 987 -28.53 -0.36 -22.67
C LEU A 987 -29.18 -0.77 -23.99
N THR A 988 -28.71 -1.85 -24.60
CA THR A 988 -29.31 -2.41 -25.82
C THR A 988 -30.70 -2.95 -25.52
N ALA A 989 -30.89 -3.66 -24.41
CA ALA A 989 -32.19 -4.14 -23.96
C ALA A 989 -33.17 -3.00 -23.71
N ILE A 990 -32.71 -1.91 -23.07
CA ILE A 990 -33.49 -0.69 -22.85
C ILE A 990 -33.86 -0.04 -24.19
N ALA A 991 -32.91 0.08 -25.12
CA ALA A 991 -33.14 0.64 -26.46
C ALA A 991 -34.21 -0.15 -27.21
N VAL A 992 -34.12 -1.48 -27.19
CA VAL A 992 -35.08 -2.40 -27.81
C VAL A 992 -36.45 -2.31 -27.13
N ALA A 993 -36.49 -2.29 -25.80
CA ALA A 993 -37.74 -2.14 -25.05
C ALA A 993 -38.49 -0.85 -25.42
N PHE A 994 -37.77 0.27 -25.56
CA PHE A 994 -38.36 1.51 -26.06
C PHE A 994 -38.74 1.43 -27.54
N GLY A 995 -37.94 0.76 -28.37
CA GLY A 995 -38.25 0.55 -29.79
C GLY A 995 -39.43 -0.37 -30.07
N LEU A 996 -39.82 -1.21 -29.12
CA LEU A 996 -41.03 -2.05 -29.18
C LEU A 996 -42.31 -1.30 -28.80
N TRP A 997 -42.21 -0.17 -28.09
CA TRP A 997 -43.37 0.62 -27.71
C TRP A 997 -44.20 1.20 -28.86
N PRO A 998 -43.64 1.71 -29.98
CA PRO A 998 -44.44 2.19 -31.11
C PRO A 998 -45.19 1.05 -31.80
N ALA A 999 -44.80 -0.22 -31.57
CA ALA A 999 -45.52 -1.39 -32.06
C ALA A 999 -46.72 -1.76 -31.16
N ARG A 1000 -46.69 -1.42 -29.87
CA ARG A 1000 -47.72 -1.81 -28.88
C ARG A 1000 -49.02 -1.00 -28.95
N LYS A 1001 -48.99 0.26 -29.39
CA LYS A 1001 -50.18 1.14 -29.45
C LYS A 1001 -50.65 1.38 -30.88
N SER A 1002 -51.95 1.60 -31.11
CA SER A 1002 -52.43 1.95 -32.45
C SER A 1002 -51.92 3.35 -32.88
N PRO A 1003 -51.80 3.63 -34.20
CA PRO A 1003 -51.34 4.95 -34.69
C PRO A 1003 -52.21 6.11 -34.19
N ARG A 1004 -53.51 5.85 -33.98
CA ARG A 1004 -54.46 6.83 -33.45
C ARG A 1004 -54.24 7.06 -31.96
N GLU A 1005 -54.15 6.01 -31.13
CA GLU A 1005 -53.82 6.14 -29.69
C GLU A 1005 -52.44 6.77 -29.45
N ALA A 1006 -51.47 6.52 -30.33
CA ALA A 1006 -50.16 7.16 -30.27
C ALA A 1006 -50.22 8.69 -30.46
N ILE A 1007 -51.26 9.20 -31.10
CA ILE A 1007 -51.48 10.63 -31.38
C ILE A 1007 -52.52 11.24 -30.42
N THR A 1008 -53.50 10.47 -29.95
CA THR A 1008 -54.65 10.94 -29.16
C THR A 1008 -54.50 10.80 -27.65
N GLU A 1009 -53.72 9.84 -27.15
CA GLU A 1009 -53.56 9.59 -25.73
C GLU A 1009 -52.55 10.58 -25.12
N ARG A 1010 -53.08 11.58 -24.40
CA ARG A 1010 -52.35 12.67 -23.75
C ARG A 1010 -52.31 12.54 -22.23
#